data_AF-A0A7R7WGR3-F1
#
_entry.id   AF-A0A7R7WGR3-F1
#
_cell.length_a   1.000
_cell.length_b   1.000
_cell.length_c   1.000
_cell.angle_alpha   90.00
_cell.angle_beta   90.00
_cell.angle_gamma   90.00
#
_symmetry.space_group_name_H-M   'P 1'
#
loop_
_entity.id
_entity.type
_entity.pdbx_description
1 polymer ?
#
loop_
_entity_poly.entity_id
_entity_poly.type
_entity_poly.pdbx_seq_one_letter_code
_entity_poly.pdbx_strand_id
1 'polypeptide(L)'
;MVESFFIQGGLRWQNLKLLTDGSVRICEAGIKSGNDRTPVNKLPGFFESSNSLYNEIWALGPRTVQQACIAADTAPSTWEVTEEGVFLRGQQPAQSVEGASFGNYTMTFQTKIIRGGTGWKVAAGVGGFGPYFVLTSEYPAGSTFVNTNRTIVPANTLAVSYGWNLVNQTSLTTGKVNHYTLPFNIKEGEWYEISTSINATGYTVTINGTETFVALDGLQIVSGSTGSSGSLTGGTWGFGPYQDQIALVKDVEVHAQNGTQLYQNSMTLSSVLEEYGVMANKHSVCLDGAKRDRLVWNGDFVHTYRVIQSSTYRSDFIKETLEYWIDRQAPDSSQYAGYLSMSPAMGQSAKYVDTYASFGLLDYQLFLLNVFAGHYRNSGDKAFVAKHWTKIKKGVAAILPLIDGQSGLAVATDVGGFFSGPDNGTAVSGLLAHTLDQMADVASAMNETDVATMWSHSATLIKAAISQRLWNPRLEYYATDLSNLTEQSITGTAWAILAGVSNATQAETSLAALSSLRLGIGYKTSSSVANASTTNLAPFLTGFLLESILQESRNSPNSSQARSTAISVLLDQLWAAMVNQDEYYTGTTWEYLYPDGRPGLDLYTSHAHPWAAAPTYVLSEYVLGVQATAAGFSEWEFRPAMLDVNVSWARGRVPTPHGAIQASWRINGTSVQLSVCGPSGTEGTVRVPLNIKSYSVNGEQQIDSKDGLEVHVSDGSCTDIHAVRS
;
A
#
# COMPACT_ATOMS: atom_id res chain seq x y z
N MET A 1 -22.58 -4.97 -27.38
CA MET A 1 -21.37 -4.47 -26.69
C MET A 1 -20.90 -5.58 -25.77
N VAL A 2 -19.62 -5.96 -25.80
CA VAL A 2 -19.04 -6.92 -24.86
C VAL A 2 -18.23 -6.13 -23.84
N GLU A 3 -18.59 -6.23 -22.57
CA GLU A 3 -17.92 -5.52 -21.47
C GLU A 3 -17.42 -6.56 -20.46
N SER A 4 -16.22 -6.35 -19.91
CA SER A 4 -15.72 -7.18 -18.81
C SER A 4 -16.60 -6.95 -17.58
N PHE A 5 -17.08 -8.04 -16.97
CA PHE A 5 -17.80 -7.95 -15.71
C PHE A 5 -16.90 -7.45 -14.57
N PHE A 6 -15.65 -7.93 -14.53
CA PHE A 6 -14.68 -7.49 -13.54
C PHE A 6 -14.04 -6.17 -13.99
N ILE A 7 -14.15 -5.15 -13.14
CA ILE A 7 -13.44 -3.90 -13.33
C ILE A 7 -11.98 -4.12 -12.96
N GLN A 8 -11.10 -3.89 -13.92
CA GLN A 8 -9.66 -3.94 -13.71
C GLN A 8 -9.13 -2.51 -13.69
N GLY A 9 -8.64 -2.06 -12.54
CA GLY A 9 -7.74 -0.90 -12.49
C GLY A 9 -6.38 -1.27 -13.10
N GLY A 10 -5.60 -0.28 -13.56
CA GLY A 10 -4.21 -0.51 -13.96
C GLY A 10 -4.01 -1.30 -15.27
N LEU A 11 -4.85 -1.08 -16.28
CA LEU A 11 -4.71 -1.72 -17.59
C LEU A 11 -3.75 -0.95 -18.51
N ARG A 12 -2.63 -1.58 -18.91
CA ARG A 12 -1.60 -0.97 -19.78
C ARG A 12 -1.92 -1.12 -21.28
N TRP A 13 -2.39 -2.29 -21.70
CA TRP A 13 -2.70 -2.60 -23.11
C TRP A 13 -3.80 -3.66 -23.21
N GLN A 14 -4.51 -3.66 -24.34
CA GLN A 14 -5.44 -4.71 -24.72
C GLN A 14 -4.90 -5.41 -25.98
N ASN A 15 -4.91 -6.74 -26.01
CA ASN A 15 -4.60 -7.53 -27.21
C ASN A 15 -5.85 -8.27 -27.65
N LEU A 16 -6.15 -8.17 -28.93
CA LEU A 16 -7.28 -8.81 -29.57
C LEU A 16 -6.72 -9.84 -30.55
N LYS A 17 -6.98 -11.11 -30.27
CA LYS A 17 -6.55 -12.23 -31.12
C LYS A 17 -7.77 -12.97 -31.66
N LEU A 18 -7.87 -13.08 -32.98
CA LEU A 18 -8.83 -13.96 -33.62
C LEU A 18 -8.32 -15.41 -33.51
N LEU A 19 -9.12 -16.30 -32.93
CA LEU A 19 -8.72 -17.67 -32.61
C LEU A 19 -9.19 -18.71 -33.65
N THR A 20 -10.08 -18.33 -34.55
CA THR A 20 -10.71 -19.21 -35.54
C THR A 20 -10.63 -18.61 -36.94
N ASP A 21 -10.85 -19.43 -37.96
CA ASP A 21 -11.02 -18.94 -39.33
C ASP A 21 -12.26 -18.05 -39.44
N GLY A 22 -12.15 -16.99 -40.24
CA GLY A 22 -13.22 -16.01 -40.45
C GLY A 22 -12.75 -14.57 -40.37
N SER A 23 -13.69 -13.64 -40.32
CA SER A 23 -13.41 -12.21 -40.18
C SER A 23 -14.32 -11.60 -39.11
N VAL A 24 -13.73 -10.80 -38.22
CA VAL A 24 -14.47 -9.98 -37.27
C VAL A 24 -14.21 -8.52 -37.61
N ARG A 25 -15.27 -7.73 -37.76
CA ARG A 25 -15.17 -6.27 -37.87
C ARG A 25 -15.37 -5.66 -36.49
N ILE A 26 -14.36 -4.98 -35.98
CA ILE A 26 -14.44 -4.22 -34.73
C ILE A 26 -14.76 -2.77 -35.10
N CYS A 27 -15.96 -2.33 -34.76
CA CYS A 27 -16.39 -0.94 -35.00
C CYS A 27 -15.83 0.02 -33.94
N GLU A 28 -15.70 -0.46 -32.70
CA GLU A 28 -15.20 0.30 -31.56
C GLU A 28 -14.54 -0.65 -30.57
N ALA A 29 -13.41 -0.23 -29.99
CA ALA A 29 -12.75 -0.89 -28.87
C ALA A 29 -12.16 0.18 -27.96
N GLY A 30 -12.18 -0.07 -26.65
CA GLY A 30 -11.70 0.91 -25.68
C GLY A 30 -11.68 0.37 -24.26
N ILE A 31 -11.23 1.24 -23.35
CA ILE A 31 -11.19 0.98 -21.92
C ILE A 31 -12.21 1.92 -21.27
N LYS A 32 -13.19 1.34 -20.58
CA LYS A 32 -14.05 2.08 -19.66
C LYS A 32 -13.37 2.08 -18.30
N SER A 33 -12.71 3.18 -17.97
CA SER A 33 -12.08 3.33 -16.66
C SER A 33 -13.10 3.89 -15.67
N GLY A 34 -13.22 3.26 -14.51
CA GLY A 34 -13.95 3.80 -13.36
C GLY A 34 -13.14 4.85 -12.57
N ASN A 35 -11.90 5.10 -12.98
CA ASN A 35 -10.96 5.94 -12.24
C ASN A 35 -10.83 7.34 -12.86
N ASP A 36 -10.35 8.30 -12.05
CA ASP A 36 -10.01 9.64 -12.51
C ASP A 36 -8.88 9.60 -13.56
N ARG A 37 -9.05 10.40 -14.63
CA ARG A 37 -8.09 10.55 -15.73
C ARG A 37 -7.77 12.01 -16.02
N THR A 38 -8.03 12.89 -15.06
CA THR A 38 -7.70 14.31 -15.15
C THR A 38 -6.20 14.46 -15.45
N PRO A 39 -5.81 15.20 -16.51
CA PRO A 39 -4.41 15.42 -16.82
C PRO A 39 -3.66 16.02 -15.62
N VAL A 40 -2.44 15.56 -15.39
CA VAL A 40 -1.62 15.93 -14.22
C VAL A 40 -1.51 17.46 -14.03
N ASN A 41 -1.37 18.23 -15.12
CA ASN A 41 -1.30 19.69 -15.07
C ASN A 41 -2.64 20.39 -14.76
N LYS A 42 -3.76 19.66 -14.77
CA LYS A 42 -5.12 20.13 -14.44
C LYS A 42 -5.59 19.68 -13.06
N LEU A 43 -4.81 18.87 -12.34
CA LEU A 43 -5.12 18.46 -10.98
C LEU A 43 -5.11 19.66 -10.01
N PRO A 44 -5.81 19.60 -8.86
CA PRO A 44 -5.79 20.66 -7.86
C PRO A 44 -4.38 21.07 -7.42
N GLY A 45 -3.50 20.10 -7.14
CA GLY A 45 -2.09 20.30 -6.86
C GLY A 45 -1.20 20.12 -8.09
N PHE A 46 -0.08 20.85 -8.12
CA PHE A 46 0.85 20.84 -9.26
C PHE A 46 2.24 21.32 -8.86
N PHE A 47 3.25 20.74 -9.51
CA PHE A 47 4.64 21.12 -9.41
C PHE A 47 5.28 21.15 -10.80
N GLU A 48 6.15 22.15 -11.00
CA GLU A 48 7.01 22.26 -12.18
C GLU A 48 8.32 22.95 -11.80
N SER A 49 9.41 22.52 -12.41
CA SER A 49 10.74 23.04 -12.18
C SER A 49 11.53 23.20 -13.48
N SER A 50 12.72 23.81 -13.38
CA SER A 50 13.66 23.92 -14.48
C SER A 50 14.21 22.58 -14.98
N ASN A 51 14.01 21.49 -14.24
CA ASN A 51 14.46 20.16 -14.61
C ASN A 51 13.27 19.34 -15.11
N SER A 52 13.24 19.07 -16.42
CA SER A 52 12.14 18.34 -17.05
C SER A 52 12.00 16.90 -16.55
N LEU A 53 13.11 16.25 -16.18
CA LEU A 53 13.07 14.91 -15.60
C LEU A 53 12.34 14.92 -14.25
N TYR A 54 12.59 15.93 -13.41
CA TYR A 54 11.92 16.04 -12.10
C TYR A 54 10.42 16.31 -12.26
N ASN A 55 10.02 17.00 -13.32
CA ASN A 55 8.61 17.22 -13.65
C ASN A 55 7.93 15.90 -14.02
N GLU A 56 8.58 15.03 -14.79
CA GLU A 56 8.05 13.69 -15.11
C GLU A 56 8.06 12.75 -13.92
N ILE A 57 9.11 12.78 -13.08
CA ILE A 57 9.17 12.01 -11.84
C ILE A 57 8.04 12.42 -10.88
N TRP A 58 7.79 13.72 -10.71
CA TRP A 58 6.66 14.22 -9.95
C TRP A 58 5.33 13.70 -10.50
N ALA A 59 5.19 13.68 -11.83
CA ALA A 59 3.96 13.25 -12.50
C ALA A 59 3.66 11.74 -12.36
N LEU A 60 4.64 10.90 -11.99
CA LEU A 60 4.41 9.46 -11.77
C LEU A 60 3.41 9.21 -10.62
N GLY A 61 3.53 9.93 -9.51
CA GLY A 61 2.69 9.69 -8.33
C GLY A 61 1.20 9.97 -8.54
N PRO A 62 0.81 11.15 -9.07
CA PRO A 62 -0.58 11.48 -9.36
C PRO A 62 -1.22 10.46 -10.31
N ARG A 63 -0.50 10.05 -11.36
CA ARG A 63 -0.93 8.99 -12.28
C ARG A 63 -1.10 7.65 -11.54
N THR A 64 -0.22 7.35 -10.59
CA THR A 64 -0.27 6.11 -9.81
C THR A 64 -1.48 6.06 -8.89
N VAL A 65 -1.76 7.12 -8.13
CA VAL A 65 -2.94 7.16 -7.24
C VAL A 65 -4.24 7.19 -8.03
N GLN A 66 -4.28 7.82 -9.21
CA GLN A 66 -5.41 7.70 -10.14
C GLN A 66 -5.66 6.25 -10.58
N GLN A 67 -4.64 5.38 -10.63
CA GLN A 67 -4.83 3.97 -10.99
C GLN A 67 -5.11 3.06 -9.78
N ALA A 68 -4.50 3.35 -8.63
CA ALA A 68 -4.55 2.49 -7.44
C ALA A 68 -5.69 2.84 -6.46
N CYS A 69 -6.26 4.05 -6.54
CA CYS A 69 -7.41 4.44 -5.71
C CYS A 69 -8.74 4.21 -6.42
N ILE A 70 -9.67 3.54 -5.74
CA ILE A 70 -10.95 3.05 -6.25
C ILE A 70 -12.08 3.73 -5.47
N ALA A 71 -12.89 4.54 -6.15
CA ALA A 71 -13.96 5.31 -5.51
C ALA A 71 -15.08 4.41 -4.99
N ALA A 72 -15.78 4.85 -3.94
CA ALA A 72 -16.95 4.15 -3.41
C ALA A 72 -17.96 3.79 -4.51
N ASP A 73 -18.59 2.61 -4.39
CA ASP A 73 -19.62 2.10 -5.30
C ASP A 73 -19.19 1.91 -6.76
N THR A 74 -17.87 1.91 -7.04
CA THR A 74 -17.37 1.67 -8.40
C THR A 74 -16.96 0.23 -8.65
N ALA A 75 -16.48 -0.52 -7.66
CA ALA A 75 -16.13 -1.94 -7.77
C ALA A 75 -17.32 -2.82 -7.33
N PRO A 76 -17.96 -3.55 -8.26
CA PRO A 76 -19.11 -4.40 -7.94
C PRO A 76 -18.69 -5.64 -7.15
N SER A 77 -19.68 -6.33 -6.58
CA SER A 77 -19.47 -7.67 -6.06
C SER A 77 -19.02 -8.60 -7.18
N THR A 78 -18.13 -9.54 -6.87
CA THR A 78 -17.71 -10.56 -7.83
C THR A 78 -18.72 -11.71 -7.95
N TRP A 79 -19.75 -11.72 -7.10
CA TRP A 79 -20.81 -12.72 -7.03
C TRP A 79 -22.16 -12.06 -7.35
N GLU A 80 -23.07 -12.81 -7.97
CA GLU A 80 -24.46 -12.37 -8.16
C GLU A 80 -25.40 -13.32 -7.42
N VAL A 81 -26.13 -12.81 -6.44
CA VAL A 81 -27.11 -13.59 -5.70
C VAL A 81 -28.42 -13.64 -6.48
N THR A 82 -28.96 -14.83 -6.69
CA THR A 82 -30.21 -15.07 -7.42
C THR A 82 -31.17 -15.93 -6.59
N GLU A 83 -32.42 -16.04 -7.03
CA GLU A 83 -33.40 -16.95 -6.40
C GLU A 83 -33.02 -18.44 -6.54
N GLU A 84 -32.17 -18.79 -7.51
CA GLU A 84 -31.69 -20.16 -7.73
C GLU A 84 -30.37 -20.47 -7.00
N GLY A 85 -29.81 -19.52 -6.25
CA GLY A 85 -28.49 -19.62 -5.61
C GLY A 85 -27.54 -18.51 -6.06
N VAL A 86 -26.26 -18.66 -5.74
CA VAL A 86 -25.24 -17.68 -6.13
C VAL A 86 -24.64 -18.02 -7.49
N PHE A 87 -24.64 -17.05 -8.40
CA PHE A 87 -24.05 -17.13 -9.72
C PHE A 87 -22.59 -16.69 -9.67
N LEU A 88 -21.70 -17.61 -10.06
CA LEU A 88 -20.26 -17.51 -9.93
C LEU A 88 -19.61 -17.54 -11.31
N ARG A 89 -18.79 -16.53 -11.59
CA ARG A 89 -17.89 -16.52 -12.75
C ARG A 89 -16.50 -17.00 -12.33
N GLY A 90 -15.72 -17.46 -13.30
CA GLY A 90 -14.35 -17.90 -13.07
C GLY A 90 -13.50 -16.87 -12.32
N GLN A 91 -13.02 -17.24 -11.14
CA GLN A 91 -12.23 -16.41 -10.23
C GLN A 91 -11.53 -17.29 -9.18
N GLN A 92 -10.60 -16.70 -8.43
CA GLN A 92 -10.07 -17.38 -7.24
C GLN A 92 -11.21 -17.66 -6.25
N PRO A 93 -11.32 -18.89 -5.69
CA PRO A 93 -12.40 -19.20 -4.76
C PRO A 93 -12.43 -18.26 -3.56
N ALA A 94 -13.57 -17.63 -3.33
CA ALA A 94 -13.81 -16.83 -2.14
C ALA A 94 -14.18 -17.76 -0.99
N GLN A 95 -13.60 -17.52 0.19
CA GLN A 95 -13.69 -18.42 1.34
C GLN A 95 -14.72 -17.92 2.35
N SER A 96 -15.47 -18.83 2.96
CA SER A 96 -16.36 -18.47 4.07
C SER A 96 -15.54 -18.19 5.32
N VAL A 97 -15.83 -17.10 6.01
CA VAL A 97 -15.24 -16.81 7.34
C VAL A 97 -15.80 -17.70 8.46
N GLU A 98 -17.02 -18.22 8.30
CA GLU A 98 -17.72 -18.98 9.36
C GLU A 98 -17.05 -20.34 9.61
N GLY A 99 -16.38 -20.90 8.58
CA GLY A 99 -15.66 -22.15 8.66
C GLY A 99 -14.19 -22.06 9.10
N ALA A 100 -13.68 -20.87 9.42
CA ALA A 100 -12.23 -20.62 9.57
C ALA A 100 -11.54 -21.55 10.58
N SER A 101 -12.25 -21.95 11.64
CA SER A 101 -11.75 -22.82 12.71
C SER A 101 -12.17 -24.28 12.58
N PHE A 102 -12.89 -24.64 11.52
CA PHE A 102 -13.40 -26.00 11.36
C PHE A 102 -12.28 -26.95 10.94
N GLY A 103 -12.53 -28.24 11.09
CA GLY A 103 -11.67 -29.27 10.54
C GLY A 103 -12.37 -30.61 10.51
N ASN A 104 -11.86 -31.52 9.68
CA ASN A 104 -12.38 -32.89 9.60
C ASN A 104 -13.91 -32.92 9.43
N TYR A 105 -14.44 -32.12 8.50
CA TYR A 105 -15.87 -32.01 8.23
C TYR A 105 -16.23 -32.59 6.86
N THR A 106 -17.53 -32.73 6.63
CA THR A 106 -18.12 -33.00 5.33
C THR A 106 -18.89 -31.76 4.88
N MET A 107 -18.55 -31.21 3.71
CA MET A 107 -19.33 -30.16 3.06
C MET A 107 -20.17 -30.76 1.94
N THR A 108 -21.46 -30.44 1.91
CA THR A 108 -22.39 -30.83 0.84
C THR A 108 -23.00 -29.58 0.22
N PHE A 109 -23.16 -29.55 -1.10
CA PHE A 109 -23.80 -28.45 -1.81
C PHE A 109 -24.39 -28.89 -3.15
N GLN A 110 -25.32 -28.10 -3.69
CA GLN A 110 -25.86 -28.27 -5.03
C GLN A 110 -25.20 -27.28 -5.99
N THR A 111 -24.88 -27.73 -7.20
CA THR A 111 -24.32 -26.85 -8.23
C THR A 111 -24.90 -27.14 -9.61
N LYS A 112 -25.12 -26.07 -10.39
CA LYS A 112 -25.49 -26.15 -11.81
C LYS A 112 -24.37 -25.52 -12.62
N ILE A 113 -23.73 -26.30 -13.49
CA ILE A 113 -22.69 -25.78 -14.39
C ILE A 113 -23.39 -25.04 -15.53
N ILE A 114 -23.19 -23.73 -15.62
CA ILE A 114 -23.74 -22.90 -16.69
C ILE A 114 -22.82 -22.91 -17.92
N ARG A 115 -21.50 -22.92 -17.68
CA ARG A 115 -20.49 -23.05 -18.72
C ARG A 115 -19.23 -23.68 -18.18
N GLY A 116 -18.74 -24.72 -18.83
CA GLY A 116 -17.42 -25.29 -18.67
C GLY A 116 -17.21 -26.10 -17.38
N GLY A 117 -17.50 -25.55 -16.20
CA GLY A 117 -17.31 -26.24 -14.93
C GLY A 117 -17.71 -25.43 -13.69
N THR A 118 -17.45 -26.01 -12.53
CA THR A 118 -17.62 -25.43 -11.19
C THR A 118 -16.36 -25.71 -10.37
N GLY A 119 -16.12 -24.92 -9.32
CA GLY A 119 -14.92 -25.06 -8.50
C GLY A 119 -15.13 -24.67 -7.04
N TRP A 120 -14.49 -25.41 -6.14
CA TRP A 120 -14.60 -25.21 -4.69
C TRP A 120 -13.32 -25.60 -3.95
N LYS A 121 -13.22 -25.16 -2.69
CA LYS A 121 -12.18 -25.54 -1.74
C LYS A 121 -12.81 -26.12 -0.47
N VAL A 122 -12.04 -26.95 0.23
CA VAL A 122 -12.27 -27.39 1.62
C VAL A 122 -10.94 -27.36 2.36
N ALA A 123 -10.92 -27.36 3.69
CA ALA A 123 -9.68 -27.30 4.48
C ALA A 123 -8.69 -26.21 4.00
N ALA A 124 -9.20 -25.07 3.52
CA ALA A 124 -8.39 -23.96 3.04
C ALA A 124 -8.26 -22.90 4.14
N GLY A 125 -7.17 -22.14 4.12
CA GLY A 125 -7.12 -20.91 4.93
C GLY A 125 -8.12 -19.88 4.40
N VAL A 126 -8.54 -18.94 5.26
CA VAL A 126 -9.39 -17.82 4.83
C VAL A 126 -8.74 -16.94 3.75
N GLY A 127 -7.40 -16.97 3.66
CA GLY A 127 -6.65 -16.34 2.57
C GLY A 127 -6.67 -17.12 1.25
N GLY A 128 -7.27 -18.31 1.20
CA GLY A 128 -7.52 -19.07 -0.02
C GLY A 128 -6.46 -20.11 -0.40
N PHE A 129 -5.40 -20.32 0.39
CA PHE A 129 -4.44 -21.39 0.14
C PHE A 129 -4.95 -22.72 0.70
N GLY A 130 -4.96 -23.77 -0.12
CA GLY A 130 -5.47 -25.09 0.25
C GLY A 130 -5.85 -25.95 -0.96
N PRO A 131 -6.50 -27.11 -0.77
CA PRO A 131 -6.92 -27.97 -1.87
C PRO A 131 -7.99 -27.27 -2.71
N TYR A 132 -7.86 -27.38 -4.04
CA TYR A 132 -8.77 -26.79 -5.01
C TYR A 132 -9.31 -27.86 -5.95
N PHE A 133 -10.62 -27.96 -6.01
CA PHE A 133 -11.37 -28.95 -6.79
C PHE A 133 -12.09 -28.22 -7.92
N VAL A 134 -12.00 -28.75 -9.14
CA VAL A 134 -12.69 -28.24 -10.32
C VAL A 134 -13.37 -29.39 -11.02
N LEU A 135 -14.70 -29.36 -11.10
CA LEU A 135 -15.51 -30.32 -11.84
C LEU A 135 -15.89 -29.72 -13.20
N THR A 136 -15.61 -30.43 -14.28
CA THR A 136 -15.83 -29.97 -15.65
C THR A 136 -16.98 -30.69 -16.33
N SER A 137 -17.64 -29.96 -17.24
CA SER A 137 -18.72 -30.45 -18.08
C SER A 137 -18.24 -31.23 -19.31
N GLU A 138 -19.18 -31.62 -20.18
CA GLU A 138 -18.93 -32.24 -21.47
C GLU A 138 -18.42 -31.26 -22.54
N TYR A 139 -18.41 -29.95 -22.23
CA TYR A 139 -18.03 -28.87 -23.14
C TYR A 139 -18.82 -28.86 -24.47
N PRO A 140 -20.14 -28.58 -24.42
CA PRO A 140 -20.94 -28.53 -25.62
C PRO A 140 -20.48 -27.41 -26.56
N ALA A 141 -20.54 -27.67 -27.87
CA ALA A 141 -19.97 -26.79 -28.90
C ALA A 141 -20.59 -25.38 -28.91
N GLY A 142 -21.83 -25.22 -28.43
CA GLY A 142 -22.55 -23.94 -28.42
C GLY A 142 -22.13 -22.97 -27.31
N SER A 143 -21.49 -23.44 -26.24
CA SER A 143 -21.11 -22.63 -25.07
C SER A 143 -19.59 -22.61 -24.81
N THR A 144 -18.85 -23.58 -25.35
CA THR A 144 -17.43 -23.75 -25.06
C THR A 144 -16.56 -22.81 -25.88
N PHE A 145 -15.65 -22.11 -25.21
CA PHE A 145 -14.66 -21.31 -25.92
C PHE A 145 -13.58 -22.17 -26.57
N VAL A 146 -13.13 -21.76 -27.76
CA VAL A 146 -12.13 -22.50 -28.55
C VAL A 146 -10.78 -22.62 -27.82
N ASN A 147 -10.46 -21.66 -26.95
CA ASN A 147 -9.23 -21.65 -26.15
C ASN A 147 -9.37 -22.33 -24.76
N THR A 148 -10.46 -23.04 -24.48
CA THR A 148 -10.58 -23.81 -23.23
C THR A 148 -9.43 -24.80 -23.11
N ASN A 149 -8.64 -24.71 -22.03
CA ASN A 149 -7.47 -25.56 -21.80
C ASN A 149 -7.89 -26.95 -21.31
N ARG A 150 -8.19 -27.84 -22.25
CA ARG A 150 -8.61 -29.23 -21.98
C ARG A 150 -7.49 -30.14 -21.45
N THR A 151 -6.25 -29.66 -21.35
CA THR A 151 -5.16 -30.39 -20.70
C THR A 151 -5.21 -30.19 -19.18
N ILE A 152 -5.49 -28.97 -18.72
CA ILE A 152 -5.60 -28.66 -17.29
C ILE A 152 -6.98 -29.05 -16.76
N VAL A 153 -8.02 -28.75 -17.53
CA VAL A 153 -9.43 -29.03 -17.19
C VAL A 153 -10.08 -29.89 -18.29
N PRO A 154 -9.75 -31.19 -18.40
CA PRO A 154 -10.35 -32.11 -19.37
C PRO A 154 -11.87 -32.22 -19.19
N ALA A 155 -12.61 -32.71 -20.19
CA ALA A 155 -14.07 -32.87 -20.10
C ALA A 155 -14.46 -33.96 -19.07
N ASN A 156 -15.64 -33.82 -18.44
CA ASN A 156 -16.22 -34.84 -17.53
C ASN A 156 -15.23 -35.35 -16.47
N THR A 157 -14.46 -34.44 -15.88
CA THR A 157 -13.32 -34.76 -15.03
C THR A 157 -13.35 -33.92 -13.77
N LEU A 158 -13.04 -34.55 -12.64
CA LEU A 158 -12.66 -33.84 -11.43
C LEU A 158 -11.15 -33.60 -11.46
N ALA A 159 -10.75 -32.34 -11.64
CA ALA A 159 -9.36 -31.89 -11.54
C ALA A 159 -9.10 -31.35 -10.14
N VAL A 160 -8.01 -31.79 -9.49
CA VAL A 160 -7.69 -31.42 -8.12
C VAL A 160 -6.21 -31.08 -7.97
N SER A 161 -5.91 -30.00 -7.26
CA SER A 161 -4.55 -29.63 -6.86
C SER A 161 -4.55 -29.03 -5.44
N TYR A 162 -3.37 -28.69 -4.92
CA TYR A 162 -3.19 -28.09 -3.61
C TYR A 162 -2.35 -26.81 -3.70
N GLY A 163 -2.89 -25.69 -3.23
CA GLY A 163 -2.20 -24.40 -3.19
C GLY A 163 -3.12 -23.25 -3.58
N TRP A 164 -2.62 -22.31 -4.39
CA TRP A 164 -3.39 -21.14 -4.81
C TRP A 164 -4.33 -21.43 -5.98
N ASN A 165 -3.96 -22.28 -6.93
CA ASN A 165 -4.75 -22.58 -8.13
C ASN A 165 -4.34 -23.93 -8.76
N LEU A 166 -4.84 -24.30 -9.95
CA LEU A 166 -4.39 -25.47 -10.71
C LEU A 166 -3.08 -25.23 -11.49
N VAL A 167 -2.62 -23.98 -11.58
CA VAL A 167 -1.38 -23.61 -12.29
C VAL A 167 -0.48 -22.80 -11.40
N ASN A 168 0.84 -22.99 -11.57
CA ASN A 168 1.83 -22.10 -10.99
C ASN A 168 1.64 -20.68 -11.53
N GLN A 169 1.64 -19.72 -10.63
CA GLN A 169 1.91 -18.32 -10.94
C GLN A 169 3.30 -17.98 -10.40
N THR A 170 3.94 -16.93 -10.91
CA THR A 170 5.37 -16.61 -10.71
C THR A 170 5.95 -17.03 -9.35
N SER A 171 5.34 -16.58 -8.25
CA SER A 171 5.73 -16.89 -6.86
C SER A 171 4.72 -17.76 -6.11
N LEU A 172 3.58 -18.08 -6.72
CA LEU A 172 2.49 -18.85 -6.12
C LEU A 172 2.50 -20.24 -6.74
N THR A 173 3.34 -21.11 -6.19
CA THR A 173 3.41 -22.50 -6.63
C THR A 173 2.17 -23.27 -6.20
N THR A 174 1.87 -24.31 -6.96
CA THR A 174 0.81 -25.25 -6.66
C THR A 174 1.30 -26.68 -6.81
N GLY A 175 0.62 -27.59 -6.11
CA GLY A 175 0.88 -29.01 -6.17
C GLY A 175 0.52 -29.61 -7.53
N LYS A 176 0.73 -30.92 -7.64
CA LYS A 176 0.39 -31.67 -8.84
C LYS A 176 -1.11 -31.61 -9.10
N VAL A 177 -1.49 -31.32 -10.35
CA VAL A 177 -2.87 -31.48 -10.81
C VAL A 177 -3.14 -32.96 -11.06
N ASN A 178 -4.09 -33.53 -10.34
CA ASN A 178 -4.59 -34.87 -10.53
C ASN A 178 -5.96 -34.82 -11.21
N HIS A 179 -6.22 -35.79 -12.08
CA HIS A 179 -7.44 -35.88 -12.87
C HIS A 179 -8.15 -37.19 -12.59
N TYR A 180 -9.44 -37.11 -12.28
CA TYR A 180 -10.30 -38.26 -12.00
C TYR A 180 -11.47 -38.24 -12.98
N THR A 181 -11.49 -39.17 -13.92
CA THR A 181 -12.56 -39.29 -14.92
C THR A 181 -13.82 -39.89 -14.29
N LEU A 182 -14.97 -39.30 -14.59
CA LEU A 182 -16.25 -39.79 -14.08
C LEU A 182 -16.87 -40.84 -15.03
N PRO A 183 -17.60 -41.83 -14.49
CA PRO A 183 -18.24 -42.87 -15.30
C PRO A 183 -19.51 -42.39 -16.04
N PHE A 184 -19.84 -41.10 -15.95
CA PHE A 184 -20.99 -40.46 -16.58
C PHE A 184 -20.63 -39.06 -17.08
N ASN A 185 -21.45 -38.53 -17.98
CA ASN A 185 -21.27 -37.17 -18.48
C ASN A 185 -21.85 -36.16 -17.49
N ILE A 186 -21.08 -35.12 -17.22
CA ILE A 186 -21.51 -33.91 -16.53
C ILE A 186 -22.00 -32.95 -17.59
N LYS A 187 -23.28 -32.60 -17.53
CA LYS A 187 -23.95 -31.76 -18.51
C LYS A 187 -24.11 -30.33 -18.04
N GLU A 188 -23.84 -29.38 -18.91
CA GLU A 188 -24.22 -27.99 -18.67
C GLU A 188 -25.76 -27.86 -18.52
N GLY A 189 -26.20 -27.04 -17.57
CA GLY A 189 -27.61 -26.77 -17.29
C GLY A 189 -28.30 -27.75 -16.32
N GLU A 190 -27.66 -28.87 -15.96
CA GLU A 190 -28.16 -29.83 -14.96
C GLU A 190 -27.62 -29.54 -13.56
N TRP A 191 -28.40 -29.91 -12.53
CA TRP A 191 -28.00 -29.82 -11.13
C TRP A 191 -27.27 -31.10 -10.69
N TYR A 192 -26.20 -30.91 -9.93
CA TYR A 192 -25.40 -31.98 -9.33
C TYR A 192 -25.26 -31.74 -7.83
N GLU A 193 -25.46 -32.79 -7.05
CA GLU A 193 -25.11 -32.80 -5.64
C GLU A 193 -23.65 -33.20 -5.49
N ILE A 194 -22.89 -32.37 -4.76
CA ILE A 194 -21.48 -32.60 -4.45
C ILE A 194 -21.32 -32.69 -2.95
N SER A 195 -20.63 -33.73 -2.48
CA SER A 195 -20.17 -33.85 -1.10
C SER A 195 -18.66 -34.02 -1.06
N THR A 196 -17.96 -33.32 -0.16
CA THR A 196 -16.52 -33.49 0.08
C THR A 196 -16.29 -33.74 1.57
N SER A 197 -15.89 -34.97 1.91
CA SER A 197 -15.56 -35.39 3.27
C SER A 197 -14.06 -35.36 3.50
N ILE A 198 -13.62 -34.71 4.58
CA ILE A 198 -12.21 -34.59 4.94
C ILE A 198 -11.82 -35.69 5.94
N ASN A 199 -10.71 -36.37 5.67
CA ASN A 199 -10.08 -37.29 6.62
C ASN A 199 -8.55 -37.06 6.68
N ALA A 200 -7.87 -37.81 7.54
CA ALA A 200 -6.43 -37.63 7.79
C ALA A 200 -5.51 -37.95 6.59
N THR A 201 -6.00 -38.68 5.58
CA THR A 201 -5.21 -39.14 4.44
C THR A 201 -5.64 -38.52 3.11
N GLY A 202 -6.76 -37.80 3.06
CA GLY A 202 -7.33 -37.31 1.81
C GLY A 202 -8.72 -36.72 1.92
N TYR A 203 -9.30 -36.55 0.74
CA TYR A 203 -10.63 -35.97 0.55
C TYR A 203 -11.48 -36.95 -0.26
N THR A 204 -12.62 -37.34 0.28
CA THR A 204 -13.61 -38.17 -0.44
C THR A 204 -14.63 -37.25 -1.10
N VAL A 205 -14.64 -37.20 -2.43
CA VAL A 205 -15.58 -36.40 -3.21
C VAL A 205 -16.66 -37.32 -3.78
N THR A 206 -17.93 -37.02 -3.49
CA THR A 206 -19.08 -37.74 -4.03
C THR A 206 -19.84 -36.81 -4.96
N ILE A 207 -20.09 -37.24 -6.20
CA ILE A 207 -20.86 -36.50 -7.22
C ILE A 207 -22.03 -37.38 -7.65
N ASN A 208 -23.27 -36.96 -7.36
CA ASN A 208 -24.48 -37.76 -7.60
C ASN A 208 -24.34 -39.23 -7.15
N GLY A 209 -23.79 -39.45 -5.96
CA GLY A 209 -23.60 -40.78 -5.37
C GLY A 209 -22.38 -41.56 -5.88
N THR A 210 -21.61 -41.05 -6.85
CA THR A 210 -20.35 -41.66 -7.28
C THR A 210 -19.18 -41.10 -6.49
N GLU A 211 -18.45 -41.98 -5.81
CA GLU A 211 -17.34 -41.61 -4.93
C GLU A 211 -15.99 -41.58 -5.66
N THR A 212 -15.15 -40.60 -5.34
CA THR A 212 -13.75 -40.48 -5.76
C THR A 212 -12.89 -40.07 -4.57
N PHE A 213 -11.88 -40.87 -4.26
CA PHE A 213 -10.93 -40.55 -3.20
C PHE A 213 -9.69 -39.83 -3.74
N VAL A 214 -9.38 -38.68 -3.15
CA VAL A 214 -8.22 -37.84 -3.46
C VAL A 214 -7.23 -37.95 -2.31
N ALA A 215 -6.16 -38.72 -2.51
CA ALA A 215 -5.13 -38.91 -1.50
C ALA A 215 -4.19 -37.70 -1.40
N LEU A 216 -3.84 -37.28 -0.17
CA LEU A 216 -2.94 -36.14 0.09
C LEU A 216 -1.55 -36.35 -0.49
N ASP A 217 -1.02 -37.58 -0.42
CA ASP A 217 0.29 -37.95 -0.94
C ASP A 217 0.40 -37.75 -2.46
N GLY A 218 -0.71 -37.95 -3.17
CA GLY A 218 -0.82 -37.75 -4.61
C GLY A 218 -0.80 -36.28 -5.05
N LEU A 219 -1.10 -35.33 -4.16
CA LEU A 219 -1.21 -33.90 -4.50
C LEU A 219 0.13 -33.17 -4.54
N GLN A 220 1.22 -33.77 -4.05
CA GLN A 220 2.54 -33.13 -3.96
C GLN A 220 2.47 -31.74 -3.29
N ILE A 221 2.03 -31.75 -2.03
CA ILE A 221 1.75 -30.53 -1.26
C ILE A 221 2.97 -29.62 -1.24
N VAL A 222 2.77 -28.39 -1.70
CA VAL A 222 3.76 -27.32 -1.62
C VAL A 222 3.64 -26.63 -0.26
N SER A 223 4.78 -26.30 0.36
CA SER A 223 4.78 -25.56 1.62
C SER A 223 4.37 -24.11 1.38
N GLY A 224 3.37 -23.63 2.11
CA GLY A 224 2.94 -22.24 2.12
C GLY A 224 2.31 -21.89 3.46
N SER A 225 2.84 -20.86 4.14
CA SER A 225 2.28 -20.32 5.38
C SER A 225 1.27 -19.22 5.09
N THR A 226 1.54 -18.37 4.10
CA THR A 226 0.68 -17.25 3.73
C THR A 226 -0.66 -17.72 3.15
N GLY A 227 -1.77 -17.27 3.74
CA GLY A 227 -3.12 -17.60 3.31
C GLY A 227 -3.58 -19.03 3.60
N SER A 228 -2.73 -19.84 4.25
CA SER A 228 -2.99 -21.22 4.66
C SER A 228 -3.72 -21.27 6.00
N SER A 229 -4.46 -22.35 6.27
CA SER A 229 -5.03 -22.63 7.59
C SER A 229 -3.99 -23.18 8.58
N GLY A 230 -2.78 -23.51 8.10
CA GLY A 230 -1.78 -24.23 8.88
C GLY A 230 -2.12 -25.72 9.08
N SER A 231 -3.18 -26.23 8.47
CA SER A 231 -3.64 -27.60 8.59
C SER A 231 -4.05 -28.19 7.24
N LEU A 232 -3.74 -29.46 7.00
CA LEU A 232 -4.16 -30.16 5.78
C LEU A 232 -5.63 -30.60 5.82
N THR A 233 -6.21 -30.67 7.02
CA THR A 233 -7.58 -31.15 7.25
C THR A 233 -8.44 -30.12 8.00
N GLY A 234 -7.86 -28.98 8.35
CA GLY A 234 -8.51 -27.86 9.03
C GLY A 234 -8.57 -26.62 8.16
N GLY A 235 -9.47 -25.71 8.50
CA GLY A 235 -9.77 -24.50 7.75
C GLY A 235 -11.18 -24.52 7.18
N THR A 236 -11.44 -23.58 6.29
CA THR A 236 -12.78 -23.30 5.75
C THR A 236 -12.96 -23.88 4.35
N TRP A 237 -14.11 -23.58 3.75
CA TRP A 237 -14.45 -23.86 2.36
C TRP A 237 -14.64 -22.58 1.56
N GLY A 238 -14.71 -22.72 0.24
CA GLY A 238 -14.95 -21.60 -0.65
C GLY A 238 -15.36 -22.00 -2.04
N PHE A 239 -15.87 -21.04 -2.81
CA PHE A 239 -16.42 -21.29 -4.15
C PHE A 239 -15.83 -20.34 -5.19
N GLY A 240 -15.49 -20.88 -6.35
CA GLY A 240 -14.91 -20.15 -7.48
C GLY A 240 -14.59 -21.10 -8.63
N PRO A 241 -15.37 -21.07 -9.73
CA PRO A 241 -15.05 -21.82 -10.94
C PRO A 241 -13.69 -21.43 -11.52
N TYR A 242 -13.10 -22.31 -12.33
CA TYR A 242 -11.84 -22.02 -13.01
C TYR A 242 -12.02 -20.95 -14.10
N GLN A 243 -10.92 -20.47 -14.69
CA GLN A 243 -10.95 -19.46 -15.74
C GLN A 243 -11.98 -19.81 -16.85
N ASP A 244 -12.76 -18.81 -17.26
CA ASP A 244 -13.81 -18.89 -18.29
C ASP A 244 -15.00 -19.82 -17.97
N GLN A 245 -15.06 -20.42 -16.77
CA GLN A 245 -16.19 -21.21 -16.31
C GLN A 245 -17.25 -20.37 -15.58
N ILE A 246 -18.47 -20.90 -15.50
CA ILE A 246 -19.60 -20.29 -14.81
C ILE A 246 -20.45 -21.38 -14.14
N ALA A 247 -20.83 -21.17 -12.88
CA ALA A 247 -21.72 -22.08 -12.15
C ALA A 247 -22.69 -21.34 -11.22
N LEU A 248 -23.80 -21.99 -10.89
CA LEU A 248 -24.64 -21.66 -9.73
C LEU A 248 -24.28 -22.58 -8.57
N VAL A 249 -24.34 -22.08 -7.34
CA VAL A 249 -24.17 -22.86 -6.10
C VAL A 249 -25.30 -22.53 -5.13
N LYS A 250 -25.89 -23.55 -4.50
CA LYS A 250 -26.93 -23.40 -3.47
C LYS A 250 -26.90 -24.53 -2.44
N ASP A 251 -27.70 -24.35 -1.39
CA ASP A 251 -27.98 -25.38 -0.38
C ASP A 251 -26.70 -25.98 0.20
N VAL A 252 -25.83 -25.13 0.76
CA VAL A 252 -24.54 -25.49 1.34
C VAL A 252 -24.73 -25.92 2.79
N GLU A 253 -24.25 -27.11 3.13
CA GLU A 253 -24.29 -27.69 4.46
C GLU A 253 -22.90 -28.18 4.87
N VAL A 254 -22.57 -28.02 6.15
CA VAL A 254 -21.32 -28.56 6.71
C VAL A 254 -21.65 -29.36 7.96
N HIS A 255 -21.17 -30.60 7.99
CA HIS A 255 -21.34 -31.52 9.10
C HIS A 255 -19.99 -31.92 9.69
N ALA A 256 -19.89 -31.95 11.02
CA ALA A 256 -18.76 -32.54 11.71
C ALA A 256 -18.68 -34.05 11.44
N GLN A 257 -17.52 -34.67 11.70
CA GLN A 257 -17.32 -36.12 11.59
C GLN A 257 -18.34 -36.98 12.36
N ASN A 258 -18.88 -36.46 13.46
CA ASN A 258 -19.90 -37.14 14.27
C ASN A 258 -21.34 -36.94 13.73
N GLY A 259 -21.52 -36.26 12.60
CA GLY A 259 -22.81 -35.95 11.99
C GLY A 259 -23.49 -34.68 12.49
N THR A 260 -22.90 -33.94 13.44
CA THR A 260 -23.48 -32.66 13.90
C THR A 260 -23.44 -31.62 12.78
N GLN A 261 -24.59 -31.00 12.48
CA GLN A 261 -24.66 -29.87 11.54
C GLN A 261 -23.97 -28.65 12.15
N LEU A 262 -22.90 -28.19 11.50
CA LEU A 262 -22.11 -27.02 11.88
C LEU A 262 -22.57 -25.76 11.15
N TYR A 263 -23.02 -25.90 9.91
CA TYR A 263 -23.42 -24.78 9.05
C TYR A 263 -24.49 -25.22 8.05
N GLN A 264 -25.39 -24.30 7.70
CA GLN A 264 -26.35 -24.46 6.61
C GLN A 264 -26.70 -23.08 6.04
N ASN A 265 -26.69 -22.95 4.71
CA ASN A 265 -27.06 -21.72 4.00
C ASN A 265 -27.61 -22.04 2.61
N SER A 266 -28.74 -21.43 2.24
CA SER A 266 -29.37 -21.62 0.93
C SER A 266 -28.60 -20.94 -0.22
N MET A 267 -27.69 -20.01 0.08
CA MET A 267 -26.95 -19.18 -0.87
C MET A 267 -27.82 -18.27 -1.75
N THR A 268 -29.01 -17.89 -1.26
CA THR A 268 -29.97 -17.02 -1.96
C THR A 268 -30.14 -15.65 -1.31
N LEU A 269 -29.49 -15.42 -0.15
CA LEU A 269 -29.55 -14.16 0.58
C LEU A 269 -28.27 -13.35 0.36
N SER A 270 -28.40 -12.02 0.29
CA SER A 270 -27.25 -11.12 0.07
C SER A 270 -26.20 -11.15 1.18
N SER A 271 -26.50 -11.71 2.35
CA SER A 271 -25.56 -11.89 3.46
C SER A 271 -24.35 -12.75 3.08
N VAL A 272 -24.48 -13.64 2.08
CA VAL A 272 -23.34 -14.43 1.59
C VAL A 272 -22.24 -13.56 0.99
N LEU A 273 -22.56 -12.38 0.47
CA LEU A 273 -21.53 -11.49 -0.07
C LEU A 273 -20.58 -10.99 1.03
N GLU A 274 -21.13 -10.74 2.23
CA GLU A 274 -20.38 -10.32 3.42
C GLU A 274 -19.55 -11.48 3.98
N GLU A 275 -20.17 -12.65 4.15
CA GLU A 275 -19.54 -13.87 4.67
C GLU A 275 -18.33 -14.30 3.86
N TYR A 276 -18.43 -14.25 2.53
CA TYR A 276 -17.38 -14.68 1.62
C TYR A 276 -16.38 -13.56 1.26
N GLY A 277 -16.56 -12.35 1.82
CA GLY A 277 -15.64 -11.23 1.59
C GLY A 277 -15.63 -10.72 0.14
N VAL A 278 -16.77 -10.80 -0.55
CA VAL A 278 -16.92 -10.44 -1.98
C VAL A 278 -17.91 -9.28 -2.18
N MET A 279 -18.14 -8.47 -1.15
CA MET A 279 -19.03 -7.31 -1.24
C MET A 279 -18.51 -6.30 -2.27
N ALA A 280 -19.46 -5.53 -2.84
CA ALA A 280 -19.10 -4.30 -3.53
C ALA A 280 -18.40 -3.33 -2.57
N ASN A 281 -17.47 -2.51 -3.09
CA ASN A 281 -16.80 -1.54 -2.23
C ASN A 281 -17.76 -0.40 -1.85
N LYS A 282 -17.83 -0.08 -0.56
CA LYS A 282 -18.62 1.04 -0.03
C LYS A 282 -17.81 2.24 0.39
N HIS A 283 -16.50 2.05 0.53
CA HIS A 283 -15.54 3.11 0.79
C HIS A 283 -14.73 3.39 -0.47
N SER A 284 -14.38 4.66 -0.63
CA SER A 284 -13.28 5.10 -1.47
C SER A 284 -11.98 4.67 -0.80
N VAL A 285 -11.23 3.80 -1.46
CA VAL A 285 -10.03 3.17 -0.89
C VAL A 285 -8.84 3.28 -1.83
N CYS A 286 -7.64 3.37 -1.28
CA CYS A 286 -6.40 3.26 -2.03
C CYS A 286 -5.71 1.93 -1.78
N LEU A 287 -5.37 1.24 -2.87
CA LEU A 287 -4.69 -0.04 -2.85
C LEU A 287 -3.17 0.14 -2.89
N ASP A 288 -2.42 -0.89 -2.50
CA ASP A 288 -0.97 -0.98 -2.70
C ASP A 288 -0.59 -0.90 -4.18
N GLY A 289 -1.41 -1.48 -5.06
CA GLY A 289 -1.13 -1.57 -6.48
C GLY A 289 -2.39 -1.61 -7.32
N ALA A 290 -2.28 -1.07 -8.54
CA ALA A 290 -3.42 -1.09 -9.46
C ALA A 290 -3.72 -2.50 -10.01
N LYS A 291 -2.74 -3.42 -9.99
CA LYS A 291 -2.83 -4.76 -10.60
C LYS A 291 -2.50 -5.90 -9.62
N ARG A 292 -1.29 -5.89 -9.08
CA ARG A 292 -0.81 -6.90 -8.13
C ARG A 292 -1.37 -6.60 -6.73
N ASP A 293 -1.60 -7.66 -5.95
CA ASP A 293 -2.22 -7.78 -4.62
C ASP A 293 -3.60 -7.13 -4.47
N ARG A 294 -3.74 -5.83 -4.79
CA ARG A 294 -5.00 -5.06 -4.73
C ARG A 294 -5.62 -5.09 -3.33
N LEU A 295 -4.76 -4.97 -2.32
CA LEU A 295 -5.12 -4.91 -0.91
C LEU A 295 -4.97 -3.48 -0.39
N VAL A 296 -5.71 -3.16 0.66
CA VAL A 296 -5.70 -1.82 1.27
C VAL A 296 -4.61 -1.79 2.35
N TRP A 297 -3.33 -1.73 1.94
CA TRP A 297 -2.18 -1.76 2.86
C TRP A 297 -2.02 -0.43 3.61
N ASN A 298 -2.06 -0.46 4.95
CA ASN A 298 -2.02 0.75 5.77
C ASN A 298 -0.63 1.42 5.83
N GLY A 299 0.46 0.66 5.77
CA GLY A 299 1.82 1.19 5.76
C GLY A 299 2.17 1.93 4.48
N ASP A 300 1.81 1.38 3.32
CA ASP A 300 1.93 2.02 2.00
C ASP A 300 1.28 3.39 1.94
N PHE A 301 0.22 3.56 2.73
CA PHE A 301 -0.59 4.75 2.71
C PHE A 301 0.15 5.99 3.24
N VAL A 302 1.25 5.81 4.00
CA VAL A 302 2.10 6.92 4.50
C VAL A 302 2.65 7.81 3.39
N HIS A 303 2.99 7.24 2.23
CA HIS A 303 3.35 8.04 1.05
C HIS A 303 2.10 8.44 0.27
N THR A 304 1.16 7.51 0.13
CA THR A 304 -0.04 7.68 -0.70
C THR A 304 -0.89 8.88 -0.29
N TYR A 305 -1.14 9.08 1.01
CA TYR A 305 -1.98 10.19 1.47
C TYR A 305 -1.36 11.56 1.13
N ARG A 306 -0.04 11.69 1.21
CA ARG A 306 0.68 12.93 0.85
C ARG A 306 0.73 13.14 -0.66
N VAL A 307 0.80 12.07 -1.44
CA VAL A 307 0.64 12.14 -2.90
C VAL A 307 -0.75 12.66 -3.26
N ILE A 308 -1.81 12.13 -2.62
CA ILE A 308 -3.18 12.63 -2.82
C ILE A 308 -3.27 14.11 -2.44
N GLN A 309 -2.76 14.50 -1.27
CA GLN A 309 -2.79 15.90 -0.79
C GLN A 309 -2.05 16.85 -1.72
N SER A 310 -0.88 16.47 -2.23
CA SER A 310 -0.06 17.31 -3.12
C SER A 310 -0.53 17.33 -4.57
N SER A 311 -1.50 16.49 -4.96
CA SER A 311 -1.94 16.35 -6.36
C SER A 311 -3.46 16.33 -6.54
N THR A 312 -4.12 15.17 -6.44
CA THR A 312 -5.54 15.02 -6.76
C THR A 312 -6.46 15.72 -5.75
N TYR A 313 -5.98 15.93 -4.53
CA TYR A 313 -6.69 16.54 -3.41
C TYR A 313 -8.06 15.90 -3.13
N ARG A 314 -8.17 14.60 -3.38
CA ARG A 314 -9.38 13.80 -3.14
C ARG A 314 -9.48 13.42 -1.67
N SER A 315 -10.09 14.29 -0.87
CA SER A 315 -10.24 14.10 0.57
C SER A 315 -11.03 12.85 0.96
N ASP A 316 -11.96 12.43 0.11
CA ASP A 316 -12.73 11.19 0.26
C ASP A 316 -11.81 9.96 0.26
N PHE A 317 -10.82 9.89 -0.64
CA PHE A 317 -9.82 8.81 -0.61
C PHE A 317 -8.98 8.79 0.66
N ILE A 318 -8.79 9.93 1.34
CA ILE A 318 -8.03 9.94 2.61
C ILE A 318 -8.93 9.52 3.77
N LYS A 319 -10.09 10.16 3.92
CA LYS A 319 -10.98 9.92 5.06
C LYS A 319 -11.58 8.53 5.03
N GLU A 320 -12.09 8.09 3.88
CA GLU A 320 -12.78 6.80 3.78
C GLU A 320 -11.81 5.63 3.83
N THR A 321 -10.56 5.78 3.34
CA THR A 321 -9.53 4.74 3.54
C THR A 321 -9.11 4.66 5.01
N LEU A 322 -8.95 5.80 5.71
CA LEU A 322 -8.71 5.80 7.15
C LEU A 322 -9.84 5.11 7.92
N GLU A 323 -11.09 5.43 7.60
CA GLU A 323 -12.27 4.76 8.19
C GLU A 323 -12.28 3.25 7.90
N TYR A 324 -11.85 2.85 6.69
CA TYR A 324 -11.73 1.44 6.33
C TYR A 324 -10.85 0.64 7.29
N TRP A 325 -9.72 1.20 7.73
CA TRP A 325 -8.86 0.56 8.75
C TRP A 325 -9.40 0.74 10.16
N ILE A 326 -9.94 1.91 10.52
CA ILE A 326 -10.49 2.21 11.85
C ILE A 326 -11.67 1.28 12.18
N ASP A 327 -12.50 0.93 11.20
CA ASP A 327 -13.57 -0.05 11.36
C ASP A 327 -13.03 -1.46 11.59
N ARG A 328 -11.81 -1.73 11.14
CA ARG A 328 -11.06 -2.98 11.25
C ARG A 328 -10.01 -2.93 12.37
N GLN A 329 -10.38 -2.38 13.52
CA GLN A 329 -9.58 -2.48 14.74
C GLN A 329 -9.88 -3.80 15.45
N ALA A 330 -8.84 -4.53 15.86
CA ALA A 330 -8.98 -5.77 16.61
C ALA A 330 -9.71 -5.55 17.96
N PRO A 331 -10.66 -6.45 18.32
CA PRO A 331 -11.41 -6.37 19.57
C PRO A 331 -10.52 -6.66 20.79
N ASP A 332 -10.99 -6.31 22.00
CA ASP A 332 -10.24 -6.54 23.25
C ASP A 332 -9.98 -8.02 23.55
N SER A 333 -10.79 -8.92 23.00
CA SER A 333 -10.60 -10.37 23.12
C SER A 333 -9.51 -10.94 22.22
N SER A 334 -9.03 -10.15 21.25
CA SER A 334 -7.99 -10.58 20.30
C SER A 334 -6.61 -10.46 20.93
N GLN A 335 -5.67 -11.33 20.52
CA GLN A 335 -4.25 -11.15 20.81
C GLN A 335 -3.68 -9.85 20.20
N TYR A 336 -4.35 -9.31 19.18
CA TYR A 336 -3.99 -8.06 18.50
C TYR A 336 -4.74 -6.84 19.04
N ALA A 337 -5.33 -6.91 20.25
CA ALA A 337 -6.23 -5.89 20.79
C ALA A 337 -5.72 -4.45 20.57
N GLY A 338 -6.51 -3.64 19.87
CA GLY A 338 -6.18 -2.24 19.57
C GLY A 338 -5.40 -2.02 18.28
N TYR A 339 -4.77 -3.03 17.68
CA TYR A 339 -4.17 -2.91 16.35
C TYR A 339 -5.24 -2.81 15.26
N LEU A 340 -4.86 -2.09 14.20
CA LEU A 340 -5.67 -1.85 13.00
C LEU A 340 -5.21 -2.83 11.92
N SER A 341 -6.15 -3.40 11.17
CA SER A 341 -5.82 -4.37 10.14
C SER A 341 -4.87 -3.76 9.11
N MET A 342 -3.83 -4.54 8.78
CA MET A 342 -2.69 -4.10 7.98
C MET A 342 -3.01 -4.09 6.49
N SER A 343 -3.73 -5.11 5.98
CA SER A 343 -3.96 -5.28 4.54
C SER A 343 -5.33 -5.90 4.17
N PRO A 344 -6.46 -5.35 4.65
CA PRO A 344 -7.78 -5.86 4.29
C PRO A 344 -8.06 -5.74 2.78
N ALA A 345 -8.74 -6.73 2.21
CA ALA A 345 -9.24 -6.67 0.82
C ALA A 345 -10.56 -5.89 0.74
N MET A 346 -10.85 -5.19 -0.37
CA MET A 346 -12.00 -4.27 -0.49
C MET A 346 -13.39 -4.87 -0.21
N GLY A 347 -13.57 -6.17 -0.45
CA GLY A 347 -14.85 -6.87 -0.27
C GLY A 347 -15.06 -7.48 1.12
N GLN A 348 -14.03 -7.46 1.98
CA GLN A 348 -14.08 -8.06 3.31
C GLN A 348 -14.87 -7.21 4.29
N SER A 349 -15.67 -7.83 5.16
CA SER A 349 -16.35 -7.12 6.25
C SER A 349 -15.41 -6.84 7.43
N ALA A 350 -15.61 -5.70 8.08
CA ALA A 350 -14.95 -5.36 9.33
C ALA A 350 -15.35 -6.29 10.49
N LYS A 351 -16.55 -6.91 10.42
CA LYS A 351 -17.06 -7.85 11.43
C LYS A 351 -16.11 -9.01 11.69
N TYR A 352 -15.38 -9.46 10.67
CA TYR A 352 -14.54 -10.65 10.70
C TYR A 352 -13.04 -10.31 10.72
N VAL A 353 -12.68 -9.10 11.15
CA VAL A 353 -11.28 -8.63 11.12
C VAL A 353 -10.32 -9.56 11.86
N ASP A 354 -10.73 -10.08 13.01
CA ASP A 354 -9.91 -11.00 13.81
C ASP A 354 -9.73 -12.36 13.12
N THR A 355 -10.76 -12.82 12.40
CA THR A 355 -10.70 -14.05 11.58
C THR A 355 -9.72 -13.92 10.42
N TYR A 356 -9.62 -12.74 9.80
CA TYR A 356 -8.64 -12.48 8.74
C TYR A 356 -7.20 -12.34 9.26
N ALA A 357 -7.03 -12.01 10.55
CA ALA A 357 -5.75 -11.98 11.27
C ALA A 357 -4.60 -11.21 10.58
N SER A 358 -4.91 -10.14 9.83
CA SER A 358 -3.90 -9.34 9.13
C SER A 358 -3.38 -8.20 10.02
N PHE A 359 -2.41 -8.49 10.90
CA PHE A 359 -1.84 -7.52 11.87
C PHE A 359 -0.31 -7.61 12.04
N GLY A 360 0.36 -8.56 11.37
CA GLY A 360 1.71 -9.01 11.72
C GLY A 360 2.88 -8.06 11.45
N LEU A 361 2.68 -6.90 10.82
CA LEU A 361 3.70 -5.85 10.74
C LEU A 361 3.39 -4.73 11.72
N LEU A 362 4.27 -4.57 12.71
CA LEU A 362 4.04 -3.69 13.85
C LEU A 362 4.36 -2.22 13.52
N ASP A 363 5.34 -1.97 12.66
CA ASP A 363 5.67 -0.61 12.18
C ASP A 363 4.63 -0.05 11.20
N TYR A 364 3.79 -0.92 10.61
CA TYR A 364 2.63 -0.51 9.83
C TYR A 364 1.54 0.14 10.69
N GLN A 365 1.48 -0.20 11.98
CA GLN A 365 0.64 0.52 12.95
C GLN A 365 1.16 1.95 13.17
N LEU A 366 2.49 2.12 13.24
CA LEU A 366 3.13 3.42 13.42
C LEU A 366 2.89 4.31 12.20
N PHE A 367 3.09 3.78 10.99
CA PHE A 367 2.79 4.48 9.74
C PHE A 367 1.33 4.94 9.67
N LEU A 368 0.36 4.09 10.02
CA LEU A 368 -1.05 4.46 10.00
C LEU A 368 -1.40 5.55 11.02
N LEU A 369 -0.83 5.51 12.22
CA LEU A 369 -1.01 6.58 13.22
C LEU A 369 -0.37 7.90 12.75
N ASN A 370 0.78 7.82 12.09
CA ASN A 370 1.39 9.00 11.46
C ASN A 370 0.52 9.56 10.33
N VAL A 371 -0.09 8.71 9.48
CA VAL A 371 -1.10 9.14 8.49
C VAL A 371 -2.25 9.87 9.18
N PHE A 372 -2.79 9.34 10.27
CA PHE A 372 -3.91 9.96 10.98
C PHE A 372 -3.55 11.37 11.50
N ALA A 373 -2.37 11.51 12.12
CA ALA A 373 -1.86 12.81 12.55
C ALA A 373 -1.59 13.76 11.38
N GLY A 374 -0.97 13.28 10.30
CA GLY A 374 -0.72 14.05 9.09
C GLY A 374 -2.01 14.48 8.37
N HIS A 375 -3.06 13.63 8.39
CA HIS A 375 -4.39 14.02 7.91
C HIS A 375 -4.90 15.22 8.70
N TYR A 376 -4.87 15.16 10.04
CA TYR A 376 -5.30 16.28 10.88
C TYR A 376 -4.47 17.55 10.63
N ARG A 377 -3.14 17.43 10.56
CA ARG A 377 -2.24 18.56 10.27
C ARG A 377 -2.59 19.24 8.95
N ASN A 378 -2.95 18.49 7.91
CA ASN A 378 -3.21 19.05 6.59
C ASN A 378 -4.68 19.43 6.34
N SER A 379 -5.64 18.81 7.04
CA SER A 379 -7.07 19.08 6.85
C SER A 379 -7.68 20.00 7.90
N GLY A 380 -7.11 20.05 9.10
CA GLY A 380 -7.70 20.74 10.25
C GLY A 380 -9.01 20.11 10.75
N ASP A 381 -9.37 18.91 10.27
CA ASP A 381 -10.68 18.30 10.51
C ASP A 381 -10.80 17.70 11.93
N LYS A 382 -11.05 18.59 12.90
CA LYS A 382 -11.28 18.21 14.29
C LYS A 382 -12.51 17.32 14.46
N ALA A 383 -13.52 17.44 13.59
CA ALA A 383 -14.73 16.63 13.68
C ALA A 383 -14.44 15.16 13.34
N PHE A 384 -13.66 14.92 12.28
CA PHE A 384 -13.18 13.59 11.93
C PHE A 384 -12.31 12.99 13.04
N VAL A 385 -11.39 13.79 13.59
CA VAL A 385 -10.55 13.34 14.71
C VAL A 385 -11.39 12.95 15.91
N ALA A 386 -12.30 13.82 16.34
CA ALA A 386 -13.16 13.57 17.51
C ALA A 386 -14.05 12.33 17.33
N LYS A 387 -14.59 12.10 16.12
CA LYS A 387 -15.40 10.92 15.79
C LYS A 387 -14.64 9.61 16.05
N HIS A 388 -13.34 9.58 15.73
CA HIS A 388 -12.53 8.36 15.75
C HIS A 388 -11.54 8.28 16.93
N TRP A 389 -11.47 9.33 17.74
CA TRP A 389 -10.43 9.52 18.75
C TRP A 389 -10.29 8.34 19.73
N THR A 390 -11.39 7.77 20.19
CA THR A 390 -11.37 6.63 21.12
C THR A 390 -10.63 5.42 20.53
N LYS A 391 -10.91 5.06 19.27
CA LYS A 391 -10.24 3.95 18.58
C LYS A 391 -8.77 4.28 18.33
N ILE A 392 -8.46 5.51 17.94
CA ILE A 392 -7.09 5.94 17.68
C ILE A 392 -6.24 5.95 18.96
N LYS A 393 -6.76 6.46 20.08
CA LYS A 393 -6.08 6.35 21.39
C LYS A 393 -5.79 4.90 21.76
N LYS A 394 -6.71 3.99 21.48
CA LYS A 394 -6.50 2.54 21.69
C LYS A 394 -5.38 2.00 20.81
N GLY A 395 -5.29 2.44 19.55
CA GLY A 395 -4.18 2.13 18.65
C GLY A 395 -2.83 2.63 19.18
N VAL A 396 -2.77 3.86 19.69
CA VAL A 396 -1.55 4.37 20.35
C VAL A 396 -1.21 3.55 21.59
N ALA A 397 -2.20 3.22 22.43
CA ALA A 397 -1.98 2.39 23.61
C ALA A 397 -1.41 1.00 23.26
N ALA A 398 -1.82 0.42 22.12
CA ALA A 398 -1.35 -0.89 21.66
C ALA A 398 0.12 -0.87 21.18
N ILE A 399 0.65 0.28 20.74
CA ILE A 399 2.06 0.39 20.32
C ILE A 399 3.02 0.81 21.44
N LEU A 400 2.52 1.30 22.59
CA LEU A 400 3.38 1.67 23.73
C LEU A 400 4.21 0.49 24.27
N PRO A 401 3.70 -0.76 24.32
CA PRO A 401 4.50 -1.93 24.71
C PRO A 401 5.67 -2.25 23.78
N LEU A 402 5.74 -1.64 22.59
CA LEU A 402 6.91 -1.77 21.71
C LEU A 402 8.13 -1.06 22.28
N ILE A 403 7.98 -0.18 23.28
CA ILE A 403 9.10 0.47 23.97
C ILE A 403 9.71 -0.52 24.95
N ASP A 404 10.91 -1.00 24.66
CA ASP A 404 11.64 -1.89 25.55
C ASP A 404 12.08 -1.15 26.82
N GLY A 405 11.72 -1.69 27.98
CA GLY A 405 12.06 -1.11 29.28
C GLY A 405 13.55 -1.15 29.62
N GLN A 406 14.35 -1.99 28.94
CA GLN A 406 15.80 -2.09 29.20
C GLN A 406 16.63 -1.13 28.34
N SER A 407 16.38 -1.11 27.04
CA SER A 407 17.10 -0.27 26.09
C SER A 407 16.49 1.13 25.95
N GLY A 408 15.18 1.27 26.11
CA GLY A 408 14.42 2.47 25.73
C GLY A 408 14.15 2.58 24.22
N LEU A 409 14.41 1.52 23.46
CA LEU A 409 14.26 1.45 21.99
C LEU A 409 13.05 0.58 21.61
N ALA A 410 12.68 0.58 20.33
CA ALA A 410 11.56 -0.23 19.85
C ALA A 410 11.95 -1.71 19.69
N VAL A 411 11.13 -2.62 20.21
CA VAL A 411 11.24 -4.08 20.08
C VAL A 411 9.90 -4.68 19.64
N ALA A 412 9.94 -5.68 18.77
CA ALA A 412 8.76 -6.40 18.37
C ALA A 412 8.22 -7.27 19.51
N THR A 413 6.91 -7.43 19.53
CA THR A 413 6.19 -8.37 20.40
C THR A 413 5.97 -9.70 19.70
N ASP A 414 5.52 -10.73 20.42
CA ASP A 414 5.22 -12.07 19.89
C ASP A 414 4.15 -12.11 18.79
N VAL A 415 3.36 -11.05 18.66
CA VAL A 415 2.29 -10.91 17.66
C VAL A 415 2.76 -10.42 16.27
N GLY A 416 4.02 -10.06 16.06
CA GLY A 416 4.47 -9.58 14.75
C GLY A 416 5.95 -9.23 14.67
N GLY A 417 6.33 -8.55 13.59
CA GLY A 417 7.68 -8.05 13.38
C GLY A 417 7.70 -6.68 12.72
N PHE A 418 8.91 -6.16 12.51
CA PHE A 418 9.11 -4.89 11.81
C PHE A 418 9.58 -5.11 10.38
N PHE A 419 9.09 -4.29 9.46
CA PHE A 419 9.50 -4.31 8.05
C PHE A 419 10.68 -3.35 7.77
N SER A 420 10.67 -2.18 8.39
CA SER A 420 11.56 -1.05 8.07
C SER A 420 12.95 -1.11 8.74
N GLY A 421 13.13 -2.01 9.71
CA GLY A 421 14.38 -2.24 10.42
C GLY A 421 14.21 -3.28 11.53
N PRO A 422 15.31 -3.74 12.16
CA PRO A 422 15.28 -4.74 13.22
C PRO A 422 14.91 -4.14 14.58
N ASP A 423 14.65 -5.02 15.54
CA ASP A 423 14.52 -4.70 16.97
C ASP A 423 15.72 -3.94 17.52
N ASN A 424 15.46 -3.06 18.49
CA ASN A 424 16.44 -2.14 19.04
C ASN A 424 17.17 -1.31 17.98
N GLY A 425 16.50 -1.09 16.84
CA GLY A 425 17.08 -0.43 15.69
C GLY A 425 16.77 1.06 15.60
N THR A 426 17.64 1.81 14.92
CA THR A 426 17.49 3.27 14.72
C THR A 426 16.19 3.59 13.97
N ALA A 427 15.89 2.83 12.91
CA ALA A 427 14.76 3.10 12.03
C ALA A 427 13.41 3.01 12.76
N VAL A 428 13.13 1.86 13.38
CA VAL A 428 11.86 1.58 14.06
C VAL A 428 11.67 2.43 15.31
N SER A 429 12.76 2.70 16.06
CA SER A 429 12.72 3.56 17.24
C SER A 429 12.48 5.03 16.85
N GLY A 430 13.13 5.50 15.79
CA GLY A 430 12.93 6.85 15.26
C GLY A 430 11.49 7.05 14.75
N LEU A 431 10.96 6.08 14.00
CA LEU A 431 9.57 6.08 13.55
C LEU A 431 8.58 6.10 14.73
N LEU A 432 8.82 5.28 15.77
CA LEU A 432 7.99 5.26 16.97
C LEU A 432 7.99 6.62 17.69
N ALA A 433 9.17 7.20 17.91
CA ALA A 433 9.30 8.51 18.54
C ALA A 433 8.60 9.61 17.73
N HIS A 434 8.82 9.64 16.41
CA HIS A 434 8.18 10.59 15.51
C HIS A 434 6.65 10.45 15.56
N THR A 435 6.14 9.21 15.54
CA THR A 435 4.70 8.94 15.61
C THR A 435 4.08 9.43 16.92
N LEU A 436 4.74 9.18 18.06
CA LEU A 436 4.26 9.64 19.36
C LEU A 436 4.22 11.16 19.48
N ASP A 437 5.22 11.88 18.94
CA ASP A 437 5.20 13.35 18.90
C ASP A 437 4.05 13.87 18.02
N GLN A 438 3.88 13.33 16.81
CA GLN A 438 2.79 13.75 15.93
C GLN A 438 1.42 13.47 16.55
N MET A 439 1.26 12.34 17.25
CA MET A 439 0.03 12.02 17.96
C MET A 439 -0.18 12.88 19.22
N ALA A 440 0.87 13.37 19.87
CA ALA A 440 0.76 14.32 20.99
C ALA A 440 0.16 15.66 20.55
N ASP A 441 0.49 16.15 19.35
CA ASP A 441 -0.14 17.32 18.76
C ASP A 441 -1.65 17.10 18.58
N VAL A 442 -2.05 15.92 18.09
CA VAL A 442 -3.47 15.55 17.93
C VAL A 442 -4.17 15.45 19.30
N ALA A 443 -3.52 14.86 20.30
CA ALA A 443 -4.07 14.77 21.66
C ALA A 443 -4.29 16.16 22.27
N SER A 444 -3.35 17.08 22.08
CA SER A 444 -3.49 18.47 22.49
C SER A 444 -4.69 19.14 21.82
N ALA A 445 -4.89 18.90 20.52
CA ALA A 445 -6.04 19.40 19.78
C ALA A 445 -7.39 18.84 20.27
N MET A 446 -7.39 17.65 20.89
CA MET A 446 -8.54 17.02 21.55
C MET A 446 -8.67 17.39 23.05
N ASN A 447 -7.89 18.35 23.54
CA ASN A 447 -7.84 18.78 24.94
C ASN A 447 -7.39 17.70 25.93
N GLU A 448 -6.59 16.74 25.49
CA GLU A 448 -6.04 15.64 26.31
C GLU A 448 -4.59 15.95 26.66
N THR A 449 -4.36 17.04 27.40
CA THR A 449 -3.02 17.60 27.65
C THR A 449 -2.09 16.66 28.42
N ASP A 450 -2.63 15.87 29.35
CA ASP A 450 -1.84 14.89 30.10
C ASP A 450 -1.36 13.75 29.20
N VAL A 451 -2.22 13.29 28.28
CA VAL A 451 -1.88 12.29 27.27
C VAL A 451 -0.84 12.82 26.30
N ALA A 452 -1.02 14.05 25.82
CA ALA A 452 -0.06 14.72 24.95
C ALA A 452 1.33 14.83 25.61
N THR A 453 1.36 15.27 26.87
CA THR A 453 2.60 15.39 27.64
C THR A 453 3.29 14.04 27.81
N MET A 454 2.53 12.99 28.14
CA MET A 454 3.06 11.63 28.28
C MET A 454 3.67 11.12 26.97
N TRP A 455 2.96 11.24 25.85
CA TRP A 455 3.45 10.75 24.55
C TRP A 455 4.68 11.52 24.06
N SER A 456 4.69 12.86 24.20
CA SER A 456 5.87 13.67 23.85
C SER A 456 7.06 13.36 24.78
N HIS A 457 6.81 13.08 26.07
CA HIS A 457 7.86 12.64 26.97
C HIS A 457 8.44 11.28 26.55
N SER A 458 7.60 10.30 26.23
CA SER A 458 8.06 9.01 25.70
C SER A 458 8.87 9.16 24.41
N ALA A 459 8.41 9.99 23.46
CA ALA A 459 9.16 10.30 22.25
C ALA A 459 10.55 10.88 22.56
N THR A 460 10.63 11.83 23.49
CA THR A 460 11.89 12.44 23.94
C THR A 460 12.86 11.40 24.51
N LEU A 461 12.36 10.48 25.34
CA LEU A 461 13.18 9.41 25.92
C LEU A 461 13.70 8.44 24.85
N ILE A 462 12.88 8.06 23.87
CA ILE A 462 13.30 7.19 22.77
C ILE A 462 14.38 7.87 21.93
N LYS A 463 14.21 9.16 21.59
CA LYS A 463 15.23 9.94 20.85
C LYS A 463 16.56 9.99 21.61
N ALA A 464 16.50 10.20 22.92
CA ALA A 464 17.70 10.17 23.78
C ALA A 464 18.36 8.79 23.77
N ALA A 465 17.59 7.70 23.85
CA ALA A 465 18.11 6.33 23.77
C ALA A 465 18.80 6.05 22.42
N ILE A 466 18.21 6.48 21.30
CA ILE A 466 18.84 6.35 19.97
C ILE A 466 20.17 7.11 19.94
N SER A 467 20.18 8.38 20.37
CA SER A 467 21.39 9.19 20.37
C SER A 467 22.50 8.63 21.25
N GLN A 468 22.17 8.01 22.39
CA GLN A 468 23.16 7.50 23.33
C GLN A 468 23.69 6.12 22.95
N ARG A 469 22.86 5.27 22.35
CA ARG A 469 23.17 3.85 22.16
C ARG A 469 23.52 3.47 20.72
N LEU A 470 23.01 4.21 19.74
CA LEU A 470 23.11 3.84 18.32
C LEU A 470 23.99 4.79 17.51
N TRP A 471 24.32 5.98 18.01
CA TRP A 471 25.32 6.83 17.36
C TRP A 471 26.72 6.21 17.47
N ASN A 472 27.37 5.95 16.33
CA ASN A 472 28.75 5.50 16.31
C ASN A 472 29.69 6.69 16.04
N PRO A 473 30.41 7.23 17.06
CA PRO A 473 31.27 8.40 16.86
C PRO A 473 32.53 8.13 16.04
N ARG A 474 32.90 6.86 15.83
CA ARG A 474 34.07 6.49 15.02
C ARG A 474 33.72 6.40 13.54
N LEU A 475 32.52 5.91 13.23
CA LEU A 475 32.05 5.72 11.86
C LEU A 475 31.17 6.88 11.38
N GLU A 476 30.77 7.77 12.30
CA GLU A 476 30.00 9.00 12.06
C GLU A 476 28.62 8.77 11.42
N TYR A 477 27.98 7.65 11.80
CA TYR A 477 26.59 7.35 11.45
C TYR A 477 25.87 6.60 12.58
N TYR A 478 24.55 6.56 12.51
CA TYR A 478 23.72 5.72 13.38
C TYR A 478 23.75 4.26 12.92
N ALA A 479 24.02 3.36 13.85
CA ALA A 479 23.98 1.94 13.61
C ALA A 479 22.57 1.45 13.28
N THR A 480 22.47 0.34 12.54
CA THR A 480 21.18 -0.30 12.27
C THR A 480 20.50 -0.71 13.58
N ASP A 481 21.22 -1.37 14.50
CA ASP A 481 20.75 -1.83 15.81
C ASP A 481 21.88 -2.14 16.82
N LEU A 482 21.52 -2.52 18.04
CA LEU A 482 22.44 -2.79 19.15
C LEU A 482 23.30 -4.05 18.98
N SER A 483 22.90 -5.01 18.14
CA SER A 483 23.67 -6.25 17.93
C SER A 483 24.93 -6.01 17.10
N ASN A 484 24.91 -4.99 16.23
CA ASN A 484 26.05 -4.61 15.40
C ASN A 484 26.14 -3.09 15.18
N LEU A 485 26.89 -2.42 16.05
CA LEU A 485 27.11 -0.97 15.98
C LEU A 485 27.93 -0.51 14.76
N THR A 486 28.37 -1.41 13.90
CA THR A 486 29.11 -1.09 12.67
C THR A 486 28.26 -1.16 11.41
N GLU A 487 27.05 -1.70 11.49
CA GLU A 487 26.13 -1.77 10.36
C GLU A 487 25.38 -0.46 10.17
N GLN A 488 25.18 -0.01 8.93
CA GLN A 488 24.32 1.14 8.62
C GLN A 488 23.19 0.77 7.66
N SER A 489 22.13 1.56 7.68
CA SER A 489 20.98 1.43 6.79
C SER A 489 20.46 2.79 6.31
N ILE A 490 19.82 2.79 5.14
CA ILE A 490 19.16 3.98 4.59
C ILE A 490 18.01 4.44 5.49
N THR A 491 17.28 3.49 6.10
CA THR A 491 16.12 3.78 6.95
C THR A 491 16.55 4.29 8.32
N GLY A 492 17.64 3.76 8.88
CA GLY A 492 18.24 4.30 10.10
C GLY A 492 18.68 5.75 9.92
N THR A 493 19.36 6.06 8.81
CA THR A 493 19.74 7.45 8.48
C THR A 493 18.52 8.35 8.32
N ALA A 494 17.52 7.91 7.55
CA ALA A 494 16.31 8.70 7.31
C ALA A 494 15.56 9.02 8.61
N TRP A 495 15.28 8.01 9.44
CA TRP A 495 14.50 8.21 10.66
C TRP A 495 15.27 8.89 11.79
N ALA A 496 16.61 8.78 11.83
CA ALA A 496 17.40 9.59 12.75
C ALA A 496 17.27 11.10 12.45
N ILE A 497 17.13 11.47 11.17
CA ILE A 497 16.93 12.86 10.74
C ILE A 497 15.46 13.28 10.90
N LEU A 498 14.51 12.51 10.37
CA LEU A 498 13.07 12.84 10.39
C LEU A 498 12.48 12.88 11.81
N ALA A 499 13.01 12.08 12.73
CA ALA A 499 12.60 12.12 14.14
C ALA A 499 13.29 13.26 14.93
N GLY A 500 14.25 13.97 14.33
CA GLY A 500 15.02 15.02 14.98
C GLY A 500 16.02 14.50 16.03
N VAL A 501 16.56 13.29 15.84
CA VAL A 501 17.61 12.72 16.69
C VAL A 501 18.98 13.28 16.30
N SER A 502 19.22 13.42 15.00
CA SER A 502 20.49 13.90 14.44
C SER A 502 20.57 15.42 14.53
N ASN A 503 21.69 15.95 15.02
CA ASN A 503 22.05 17.34 14.74
C ASN A 503 22.60 17.50 13.30
N ALA A 504 22.79 18.74 12.85
CA ALA A 504 23.24 19.02 11.48
C ALA A 504 24.56 18.32 11.09
N THR A 505 25.52 18.22 12.01
CA THR A 505 26.79 17.51 11.76
C THR A 505 26.57 16.01 11.61
N GLN A 506 25.81 15.41 12.52
CA GLN A 506 25.50 13.97 12.50
C GLN A 506 24.70 13.58 11.25
N ALA A 507 23.75 14.43 10.85
CA ALA A 507 22.99 14.25 9.63
C ALA A 507 23.91 14.29 8.40
N GLU A 508 24.77 15.30 8.31
CA GLU A 508 25.71 15.47 7.21
C GLU A 508 26.67 14.27 7.05
N THR A 509 27.28 13.81 8.14
CA THR A 509 28.21 12.66 8.08
C THR A 509 27.49 11.35 7.79
N SER A 510 26.27 11.15 8.34
CA SER A 510 25.45 9.97 8.03
C SER A 510 25.08 9.92 6.54
N LEU A 511 24.73 11.07 5.95
CA LEU A 511 24.45 11.16 4.51
C LEU A 511 25.70 10.91 3.65
N ALA A 512 26.88 11.35 4.09
CA ALA A 512 28.14 11.05 3.41
C ALA A 512 28.48 9.53 3.43
N ALA A 513 28.11 8.84 4.51
CA ALA A 513 28.35 7.40 4.68
C ALA A 513 27.51 6.51 3.74
N LEU A 514 26.42 7.03 3.15
CA LEU A 514 25.56 6.33 2.19
C LEU A 514 26.30 5.82 0.96
N SER A 515 27.47 6.41 0.63
CA SER A 515 28.34 5.92 -0.45
C SER A 515 28.67 4.42 -0.32
N SER A 516 28.76 3.90 0.91
CA SER A 516 28.98 2.47 1.19
C SER A 516 27.78 1.57 0.86
N LEU A 517 26.57 2.14 0.77
CA LEU A 517 25.33 1.45 0.42
C LEU A 517 25.01 1.54 -1.07
N ARG A 518 25.88 2.19 -1.87
CA ARG A 518 25.63 2.39 -3.29
C ARG A 518 25.62 1.05 -4.05
N LEU A 519 24.56 0.82 -4.82
CA LEU A 519 24.44 -0.35 -5.68
C LEU A 519 23.70 -0.01 -6.98
N GLY A 520 24.39 -0.10 -8.12
CA GLY A 520 23.81 0.08 -9.46
C GLY A 520 23.22 1.47 -9.69
N ILE A 521 21.90 1.63 -9.72
CA ILE A 521 21.21 2.94 -9.85
C ILE A 521 20.68 3.54 -8.53
N GLY A 522 20.83 2.85 -7.40
CA GLY A 522 20.34 3.36 -6.10
C GLY A 522 21.14 2.91 -4.90
N TYR A 523 20.46 2.77 -3.76
CA TYR A 523 21.04 2.31 -2.50
C TYR A 523 20.37 1.00 -2.08
N LYS A 524 21.19 0.01 -1.67
CA LYS A 524 20.67 -1.16 -0.96
C LYS A 524 20.26 -0.77 0.46
N THR A 525 19.33 -1.50 1.06
CA THR A 525 18.72 -1.10 2.34
C THR A 525 19.71 -0.98 3.49
N SER A 526 20.69 -1.87 3.59
CA SER A 526 21.73 -1.83 4.62
C SER A 526 23.06 -2.41 4.12
N SER A 527 24.12 -2.22 4.90
CA SER A 527 25.44 -2.74 4.56
C SER A 527 25.50 -4.28 4.59
N SER A 528 24.61 -4.94 5.34
CA SER A 528 24.51 -6.42 5.39
C SER A 528 23.81 -7.02 4.17
N VAL A 529 22.98 -6.25 3.45
CA VAL A 529 22.36 -6.72 2.21
C VAL A 529 23.43 -7.03 1.16
N ALA A 530 23.31 -8.18 0.48
CA ALA A 530 24.27 -8.62 -0.51
C ALA A 530 24.32 -7.71 -1.75
N ASN A 531 25.49 -7.62 -2.38
CA ASN A 531 25.68 -6.92 -3.65
C ASN A 531 25.42 -7.89 -4.82
N ALA A 532 24.15 -8.09 -5.18
CA ALA A 532 23.75 -8.92 -6.32
C ALA A 532 23.06 -8.07 -7.40
N SER A 533 23.10 -8.53 -8.64
CA SER A 533 22.34 -7.92 -9.75
C SER A 533 20.82 -8.03 -9.58
N THR A 534 20.36 -8.89 -8.65
CA THR A 534 18.95 -9.08 -8.30
C THR A 534 18.62 -8.51 -6.92
N THR A 535 19.50 -7.72 -6.30
CA THR A 535 19.19 -7.04 -5.04
C THR A 535 18.10 -5.99 -5.28
N ASN A 536 16.96 -6.15 -4.60
CA ASN A 536 15.88 -5.17 -4.70
C ASN A 536 16.30 -3.83 -4.05
N LEU A 537 16.17 -2.77 -4.83
CA LEU A 537 16.21 -1.38 -4.39
C LEU A 537 14.76 -0.96 -4.12
N ALA A 538 14.49 -0.40 -2.94
CA ALA A 538 13.13 -0.17 -2.43
C ALA A 538 12.77 1.33 -2.39
N PRO A 539 12.10 1.87 -3.43
CA PRO A 539 11.59 3.25 -3.45
C PRO A 539 10.78 3.67 -2.22
N PHE A 540 10.07 2.73 -1.59
CA PHE A 540 9.35 2.97 -0.33
C PHE A 540 10.27 3.48 0.78
N LEU A 541 11.41 2.81 0.97
CA LEU A 541 12.37 3.15 2.02
C LEU A 541 13.23 4.34 1.64
N THR A 542 13.66 4.43 0.38
CA THR A 542 14.41 5.59 -0.10
C THR A 542 13.55 6.85 -0.21
N GLY A 543 12.22 6.74 -0.21
CA GLY A 543 11.30 7.87 -0.14
C GLY A 543 11.49 8.69 1.15
N PHE A 544 11.59 8.00 2.30
CA PHE A 544 11.92 8.65 3.57
C PHE A 544 13.34 9.24 3.57
N LEU A 545 14.29 8.58 2.90
CA LEU A 545 15.64 9.11 2.76
C LEU A 545 15.66 10.38 1.90
N LEU A 546 14.91 10.42 0.78
CA LEU A 546 14.80 11.61 -0.05
C LEU A 546 14.22 12.78 0.73
N GLU A 547 13.16 12.52 1.50
CA GLU A 547 12.54 13.50 2.40
C GLU A 547 13.54 14.02 3.44
N SER A 548 14.28 13.13 4.10
CA SER A 548 15.24 13.51 5.13
C SER A 548 16.38 14.36 4.56
N ILE A 549 16.90 14.02 3.38
CA ILE A 549 17.97 14.79 2.73
C ILE A 549 17.46 16.20 2.37
N LEU A 550 16.23 16.31 1.87
CA LEU A 550 15.65 17.61 1.48
C LEU A 550 15.24 18.46 2.68
N GLN A 551 14.85 17.84 3.79
CA GLN A 551 14.70 18.52 5.08
C GLN A 551 16.02 19.16 5.50
N GLU A 552 17.13 18.42 5.47
CA GLU A 552 18.44 18.96 5.81
C GLU A 552 18.91 20.03 4.82
N SER A 553 18.64 19.83 3.52
CA SER A 553 18.99 20.80 2.48
C SER A 553 18.34 22.17 2.71
N ARG A 554 17.05 22.21 3.08
CA ARG A 554 16.38 23.49 3.40
C ARG A 554 16.68 24.02 4.81
N ASN A 555 17.29 23.19 5.67
CA ASN A 555 17.72 23.57 7.01
C ASN A 555 19.16 24.09 7.04
N SER A 556 19.94 23.86 5.98
CA SER A 556 21.34 24.27 5.89
C SER A 556 21.53 25.52 5.02
N PRO A 557 22.26 26.55 5.48
CA PRO A 557 22.56 27.73 4.68
C PRO A 557 23.65 27.50 3.61
N ASN A 558 24.27 26.31 3.60
CA ASN A 558 25.38 25.97 2.72
C ASN A 558 25.07 24.70 1.92
N SER A 559 25.48 24.64 0.66
CA SER A 559 25.40 23.42 -0.15
C SER A 559 26.32 22.32 0.38
N SER A 560 25.93 21.07 0.20
CA SER A 560 26.69 19.87 0.51
C SER A 560 26.83 18.96 -0.70
N GLN A 561 28.05 18.47 -0.90
CA GLN A 561 28.32 17.44 -1.90
C GLN A 561 27.63 16.11 -1.54
N ALA A 562 27.57 15.72 -0.26
CA ALA A 562 26.93 14.49 0.17
C ALA A 562 25.43 14.51 -0.13
N ARG A 563 24.74 15.61 0.23
CA ARG A 563 23.31 15.79 -0.04
C ARG A 563 23.03 15.84 -1.54
N SER A 564 23.79 16.64 -2.29
CA SER A 564 23.63 16.75 -3.75
C SER A 564 23.85 15.40 -4.45
N THR A 565 24.85 14.63 -4.02
CA THR A 565 25.13 13.29 -4.56
C THR A 565 23.98 12.32 -4.24
N ALA A 566 23.50 12.32 -3.01
CA ALA A 566 22.41 11.44 -2.60
C ALA A 566 21.09 11.78 -3.32
N ILE A 567 20.75 13.07 -3.44
CA ILE A 567 19.60 13.54 -4.24
C ILE A 567 19.74 13.06 -5.69
N SER A 568 20.93 13.19 -6.30
CA SER A 568 21.16 12.76 -7.68
C SER A 568 21.04 11.24 -7.86
N VAL A 569 21.58 10.43 -6.95
CA VAL A 569 21.40 8.97 -7.00
C VAL A 569 19.91 8.60 -6.95
N LEU A 570 19.14 9.31 -6.14
CA LEU A 570 17.72 9.06 -6.01
C LEU A 570 16.93 9.54 -7.25
N LEU A 571 16.99 10.84 -7.56
CA LEU A 571 16.14 11.45 -8.59
C LEU A 571 16.68 11.25 -10.01
N ASP A 572 17.99 11.35 -10.23
CA ASP A 572 18.57 11.25 -11.58
C ASP A 572 18.86 9.80 -12.01
N GLN A 573 18.75 8.83 -11.09
CA GLN A 573 19.08 7.42 -11.38
C GLN A 573 17.96 6.47 -10.96
N LEU A 574 17.64 6.34 -9.66
CA LEU A 574 16.62 5.40 -9.18
C LEU A 574 15.22 5.69 -9.75
N TRP A 575 14.69 6.89 -9.52
CA TRP A 575 13.36 7.27 -10.04
C TRP A 575 13.39 7.59 -11.53
N ALA A 576 14.52 8.09 -12.05
CA ALA A 576 14.70 8.32 -13.48
C ALA A 576 14.54 7.05 -14.31
N ALA A 577 14.90 5.87 -13.78
CA ALA A 577 14.70 4.60 -14.45
C ALA A 577 13.21 4.32 -14.75
N MET A 578 12.27 4.79 -13.92
CA MET A 578 10.83 4.65 -14.17
C MET A 578 10.31 5.56 -15.29
N VAL A 579 11.11 6.57 -15.68
CA VAL A 579 10.77 7.54 -16.74
C VAL A 579 11.48 7.18 -18.05
N ASN A 580 12.76 6.83 -17.99
CA ASN A 580 13.63 6.73 -19.16
C ASN A 580 13.73 5.31 -19.77
N GLN A 581 13.14 4.29 -19.13
CA GLN A 581 13.17 2.90 -19.61
C GLN A 581 11.95 2.59 -20.47
N ASP A 582 12.01 2.86 -21.77
CA ASP A 582 10.87 2.69 -22.70
C ASP A 582 10.24 1.28 -22.67
N GLU A 583 11.05 0.23 -22.51
CA GLU A 583 10.57 -1.17 -22.44
C GLU A 583 9.60 -1.39 -21.26
N TYR A 584 9.94 -0.83 -20.10
CA TYR A 584 9.21 -1.06 -18.84
C TYR A 584 8.27 0.09 -18.47
N TYR A 585 8.32 1.21 -19.20
CA TYR A 585 7.58 2.44 -18.91
C TYR A 585 6.07 2.22 -18.80
N THR A 586 5.50 2.60 -17.66
CA THR A 586 4.05 2.54 -17.37
C THR A 586 3.43 3.91 -17.11
N GLY A 587 4.24 4.96 -16.98
CA GLY A 587 3.78 6.27 -16.54
C GLY A 587 3.39 6.35 -15.06
N THR A 588 3.72 5.32 -14.28
CA THR A 588 3.42 5.20 -12.84
C THR A 588 4.65 4.70 -12.08
N THR A 589 4.67 4.82 -10.75
CA THR A 589 5.78 4.37 -9.91
C THR A 589 5.79 2.87 -9.69
N TRP A 590 6.98 2.28 -9.53
CA TRP A 590 7.17 0.82 -9.41
C TRP A 590 7.52 0.41 -7.98
N GLU A 591 7.09 -0.79 -7.58
CA GLU A 591 7.28 -1.36 -6.24
C GLU A 591 8.77 -1.50 -5.88
N TYR A 592 9.56 -2.09 -6.78
CA TYR A 592 10.99 -2.31 -6.62
C TYR A 592 11.73 -2.13 -7.94
N LEU A 593 13.05 -1.89 -7.86
CA LEU A 593 13.97 -1.92 -9.01
C LEU A 593 15.18 -2.79 -8.70
N TYR A 594 15.77 -3.38 -9.72
CA TYR A 594 17.09 -3.96 -9.64
C TYR A 594 18.19 -2.90 -9.86
N PRO A 595 19.46 -3.21 -9.53
CA PRO A 595 20.56 -2.26 -9.66
C PRO A 595 20.83 -1.81 -11.10
N ASP A 596 20.38 -2.57 -12.11
CA ASP A 596 20.49 -2.21 -13.53
C ASP A 596 19.32 -1.32 -14.04
N GLY A 597 18.34 -1.04 -13.20
CA GLY A 597 17.16 -0.23 -13.53
C GLY A 597 15.99 -0.96 -14.15
N ARG A 598 16.05 -2.30 -14.24
CA ARG A 598 14.87 -3.11 -14.52
C ARG A 598 13.94 -3.14 -13.29
N PRO A 599 12.64 -3.38 -13.48
CA PRO A 599 11.73 -3.70 -12.37
C PRO A 599 12.30 -4.83 -11.50
N GLY A 600 12.18 -4.70 -10.18
CA GLY A 600 12.60 -5.74 -9.20
C GLY A 600 11.68 -6.96 -9.24
N LEU A 601 11.76 -7.86 -8.25
CA LEU A 601 10.86 -9.03 -8.04
C LEU A 601 10.41 -9.82 -9.30
N ASP A 602 11.20 -9.75 -10.37
CA ASP A 602 10.89 -10.27 -11.70
C ASP A 602 9.44 -9.96 -12.16
N LEU A 603 8.72 -10.96 -12.68
CA LEU A 603 7.36 -10.82 -13.21
C LEU A 603 6.33 -10.41 -12.14
N TYR A 604 6.69 -10.39 -10.86
CA TYR A 604 5.77 -10.09 -9.76
C TYR A 604 5.73 -8.60 -9.40
N THR A 605 6.69 -7.77 -9.83
CA THR A 605 6.69 -6.35 -9.46
C THR A 605 5.43 -5.62 -9.91
N SER A 606 4.85 -4.86 -8.99
CA SER A 606 3.83 -3.88 -9.36
C SER A 606 4.48 -2.66 -10.02
N HIS A 607 4.12 -2.37 -11.27
CA HIS A 607 4.58 -1.18 -11.99
C HIS A 607 3.65 0.04 -11.78
N ALA A 608 2.69 -0.05 -10.85
CA ALA A 608 1.77 1.03 -10.52
C ALA A 608 1.47 0.95 -9.01
N HIS A 609 2.47 1.32 -8.21
CA HIS A 609 2.51 1.14 -6.77
C HIS A 609 2.72 2.50 -6.05
N PRO A 610 1.71 3.06 -5.35
CA PRO A 610 1.80 4.38 -4.72
C PRO A 610 2.91 4.53 -3.68
N TRP A 611 3.35 3.43 -3.05
CA TRP A 611 4.40 3.47 -2.03
C TRP A 611 5.74 4.06 -2.53
N ALA A 612 5.92 4.17 -3.84
CA ALA A 612 7.13 4.62 -4.51
C ALA A 612 7.00 6.07 -5.00
N ALA A 613 5.87 6.71 -4.73
CA ALA A 613 5.50 8.02 -5.24
C ALA A 613 5.96 9.19 -4.36
N ALA A 614 6.85 8.94 -3.38
CA ALA A 614 7.39 9.95 -2.49
C ALA A 614 7.89 11.24 -3.19
N PRO A 615 8.58 11.18 -4.34
CA PRO A 615 9.00 12.40 -5.04
C PRO A 615 7.87 13.40 -5.32
N THR A 616 6.62 12.96 -5.45
CA THR A 616 5.48 13.85 -5.69
C THR A 616 5.29 14.83 -4.53
N TYR A 617 5.14 14.31 -3.31
CA TYR A 617 4.95 15.18 -2.15
C TYR A 617 6.27 15.83 -1.75
N VAL A 618 7.40 15.10 -1.85
CA VAL A 618 8.69 15.63 -1.42
C VAL A 618 9.12 16.84 -2.27
N LEU A 619 8.94 16.79 -3.60
CA LEU A 619 9.23 17.95 -4.45
C LEU A 619 8.25 19.11 -4.20
N SER A 620 6.97 18.82 -3.89
CA SER A 620 5.98 19.86 -3.57
C SER A 620 6.24 20.55 -2.23
N GLU A 621 6.62 19.77 -1.22
CA GLU A 621 6.78 20.24 0.15
C GLU A 621 8.16 20.83 0.42
N TYR A 622 9.21 20.31 -0.23
CA TYR A 622 10.59 20.72 0.04
C TYR A 622 11.20 21.51 -1.11
N VAL A 623 11.06 21.08 -2.37
CA VAL A 623 11.67 21.81 -3.49
C VAL A 623 10.87 23.05 -3.86
N LEU A 624 9.55 22.91 -4.03
CA LEU A 624 8.65 24.07 -4.07
C LEU A 624 8.59 24.75 -2.70
N GLY A 625 8.60 23.97 -1.61
CA GLY A 625 8.84 24.50 -0.26
C GLY A 625 7.60 24.89 0.53
N VAL A 626 6.40 24.44 0.17
CA VAL A 626 5.16 24.82 0.89
C VAL A 626 4.71 23.72 1.83
N GLN A 627 4.59 24.02 3.13
CA GLN A 627 4.14 23.07 4.16
C GLN A 627 3.23 23.73 5.20
N ALA A 628 2.33 22.94 5.78
CA ALA A 628 1.53 23.34 6.93
C ALA A 628 2.39 23.37 8.21
N THR A 629 2.35 24.49 8.94
CA THR A 629 2.97 24.62 10.27
C THR A 629 1.94 24.51 11.38
N ALA A 630 0.66 24.76 11.07
CA ALA A 630 -0.48 24.51 11.93
C ALA A 630 -1.59 23.74 11.21
N ALA A 631 -2.53 23.19 11.98
CA ALA A 631 -3.59 22.32 11.47
C ALA A 631 -4.47 23.01 10.41
N GLY A 632 -4.68 22.33 9.29
CA GLY A 632 -5.52 22.78 8.18
C GLY A 632 -4.90 23.89 7.33
N PHE A 633 -3.57 24.07 7.39
CA PHE A 633 -2.89 25.21 6.77
C PHE A 633 -3.38 26.57 7.30
N SER A 634 -3.91 26.63 8.53
CA SER A 634 -4.19 27.91 9.18
C SER A 634 -2.93 28.77 9.28
N GLU A 635 -1.80 28.10 9.50
CA GLU A 635 -0.46 28.65 9.33
C GLU A 635 0.34 27.75 8.38
N TRP A 636 1.17 28.36 7.55
CA TRP A 636 2.02 27.67 6.60
C TRP A 636 3.36 28.36 6.40
N GLU A 637 4.32 27.59 5.90
CA GLU A 637 5.65 28.08 5.56
C GLU A 637 5.92 27.93 4.06
N PHE A 638 6.58 28.92 3.46
CA PHE A 638 7.23 28.83 2.15
C PHE A 638 8.76 28.88 2.34
N ARG A 639 9.37 27.70 2.36
CA ARG A 639 10.79 27.48 2.60
C ARG A 639 11.37 26.43 1.64
N PRO A 640 11.79 26.85 0.44
CA PRO A 640 12.30 25.94 -0.58
C PRO A 640 13.73 25.44 -0.33
N ALA A 641 13.98 24.17 -0.64
CA ALA A 641 15.28 23.53 -0.73
C ALA A 641 15.93 23.88 -2.09
N MET A 642 16.78 24.91 -2.09
CA MET A 642 17.30 25.49 -3.33
C MET A 642 18.76 25.13 -3.66
N LEU A 643 19.56 24.67 -2.68
CA LEU A 643 21.03 24.62 -2.80
C LEU A 643 21.59 23.29 -3.30
N ASP A 644 21.01 22.16 -2.89
CA ASP A 644 21.54 20.81 -3.18
C ASP A 644 20.80 20.12 -4.33
N VAL A 645 19.71 20.72 -4.81
CA VAL A 645 18.81 20.16 -5.82
C VAL A 645 19.16 20.76 -7.18
N ASN A 646 19.26 19.92 -8.21
CA ASN A 646 19.56 20.35 -9.58
C ASN A 646 18.38 21.07 -10.27
N VAL A 647 17.96 22.20 -9.71
CA VAL A 647 16.91 23.10 -10.21
C VAL A 647 17.29 24.56 -9.98
N SER A 648 16.95 25.43 -10.94
CA SER A 648 17.19 26.89 -10.85
C SER A 648 15.91 27.68 -10.59
N TRP A 649 14.75 27.05 -10.79
CA TRP A 649 13.44 27.58 -10.43
C TRP A 649 12.46 26.44 -10.20
N ALA A 650 11.46 26.68 -9.36
CA ALA A 650 10.29 25.85 -9.21
C ALA A 650 9.04 26.72 -9.07
N ARG A 651 7.89 26.20 -9.50
CA ARG A 651 6.57 26.80 -9.31
C ARG A 651 5.53 25.72 -9.09
N GLY A 652 4.46 26.06 -8.40
CA GLY A 652 3.40 25.11 -8.16
C GLY A 652 2.23 25.69 -7.41
N ARG A 653 1.26 24.82 -7.15
CA ARG A 653 0.09 25.11 -6.32
C ARG A 653 -0.14 23.95 -5.36
N VAL A 654 -0.31 24.28 -4.09
CA VAL A 654 -0.60 23.32 -3.02
C VAL A 654 -2.04 23.53 -2.57
N PRO A 655 -2.93 22.56 -2.80
CA PRO A 655 -4.33 22.68 -2.41
C PRO A 655 -4.47 22.54 -0.90
N THR A 656 -5.25 23.44 -0.28
CA THR A 656 -5.52 23.44 1.17
C THR A 656 -7.03 23.61 1.42
N PRO A 657 -7.51 23.38 2.67
CA PRO A 657 -8.91 23.61 3.03
C PRO A 657 -9.41 25.03 2.75
N HIS A 658 -8.48 26.01 2.70
CA HIS A 658 -8.78 27.43 2.50
C HIS A 658 -8.68 27.87 1.03
N GLY A 659 -8.17 27.00 0.15
CA GLY A 659 -7.85 27.31 -1.24
C GLY A 659 -6.40 26.96 -1.58
N ALA A 660 -5.98 27.17 -2.82
CA ALA A 660 -4.61 26.81 -3.22
C ALA A 660 -3.61 27.89 -2.81
N ILE A 661 -2.52 27.49 -2.15
CA ILE A 661 -1.32 28.32 -2.02
C ILE A 661 -0.55 28.21 -3.33
N GLN A 662 -0.33 29.33 -4.01
CA GLN A 662 0.48 29.38 -5.24
C GLN A 662 1.86 29.92 -4.90
N ALA A 663 2.91 29.20 -5.25
CA ALA A 663 4.28 29.59 -4.91
C ALA A 663 5.20 29.42 -6.12
N SER A 664 6.21 30.28 -6.21
CA SER A 664 7.29 30.13 -7.16
C SER A 664 8.57 30.78 -6.65
N TRP A 665 9.70 30.24 -7.07
CA TRP A 665 11.00 30.84 -6.81
C TRP A 665 11.95 30.65 -7.98
N ARG A 666 12.96 31.51 -8.08
CA ARG A 666 14.05 31.43 -9.06
C ARG A 666 15.35 31.94 -8.46
N ILE A 667 16.44 31.24 -8.73
CA ILE A 667 17.81 31.69 -8.46
C ILE A 667 18.50 32.00 -9.80
N ASN A 668 19.09 33.20 -9.89
CA ASN A 668 19.99 33.57 -10.99
C ASN A 668 21.23 34.28 -10.42
N GLY A 669 22.35 33.57 -10.38
CA GLY A 669 23.59 34.06 -9.78
C GLY A 669 23.42 34.35 -8.29
N THR A 670 23.47 35.62 -7.90
CA THR A 670 23.23 36.09 -6.53
C THR A 670 21.79 36.57 -6.29
N SER A 671 20.98 36.71 -7.34
CA SER A 671 19.59 37.15 -7.22
C SER A 671 18.67 35.96 -6.93
N VAL A 672 17.82 36.14 -5.94
CA VAL A 672 16.75 35.20 -5.56
C VAL A 672 15.41 35.93 -5.70
N GLN A 673 14.49 35.35 -6.45
CA GLN A 673 13.13 35.86 -6.64
C GLN A 673 12.17 34.85 -6.04
N LEU A 674 11.24 35.30 -5.21
CA LEU A 674 10.17 34.49 -4.65
C LEU A 674 8.83 35.19 -4.88
N SER A 675 7.79 34.42 -5.15
CA SER A 675 6.42 34.91 -5.22
C SER A 675 5.51 33.88 -4.58
N VAL A 676 4.64 34.31 -3.67
CA VAL A 676 3.69 33.43 -3.00
C VAL A 676 2.36 34.12 -2.77
N CYS A 677 1.26 33.40 -2.99
CA CYS A 677 -0.10 33.84 -2.71
C CYS A 677 -0.77 32.85 -1.77
N GLY A 678 -1.15 33.31 -0.57
CA GLY A 678 -1.94 32.54 0.39
C GLY A 678 -3.44 32.77 0.21
N PRO A 679 -4.30 31.77 0.44
CA PRO A 679 -5.74 31.97 0.48
C PRO A 679 -6.18 32.74 1.74
N SER A 680 -7.39 33.30 1.71
CA SER A 680 -7.99 33.95 2.87
C SER A 680 -8.25 32.96 4.03
N GLY A 681 -8.16 33.46 5.26
CA GLY A 681 -8.18 32.68 6.50
C GLY A 681 -6.87 31.96 6.83
N THR A 682 -5.71 32.37 6.26
CA THR A 682 -4.42 31.72 6.53
C THR A 682 -3.28 32.71 6.73
N GLU A 683 -2.26 32.30 7.49
CA GLU A 683 -1.04 33.09 7.73
C GLU A 683 0.20 32.36 7.18
N GLY A 684 1.04 33.07 6.44
CA GLY A 684 2.23 32.49 5.81
C GLY A 684 3.53 33.08 6.35
N THR A 685 4.58 32.26 6.42
CA THR A 685 5.95 32.74 6.67
C THR A 685 6.89 32.27 5.56
N VAL A 686 7.63 33.20 4.95
CA VAL A 686 8.65 32.90 3.93
C VAL A 686 10.03 32.88 4.57
N ARG A 687 10.79 31.80 4.33
CA ARG A 687 12.19 31.66 4.73
C ARG A 687 13.02 31.11 3.57
N VAL A 688 14.33 31.38 3.56
CA VAL A 688 15.24 30.75 2.59
C VAL A 688 16.46 30.14 3.28
N PRO A 689 17.01 29.03 2.76
CA PRO A 689 18.22 28.40 3.28
C PRO A 689 19.48 29.14 2.78
N LEU A 690 19.51 30.47 2.90
CA LEU A 690 20.56 31.32 2.33
C LEU A 690 20.92 32.46 3.27
N ASN A 691 22.21 32.78 3.32
CA ASN A 691 22.65 34.05 3.87
C ASN A 691 22.26 35.18 2.90
N ILE A 692 21.38 36.07 3.36
CA ILE A 692 20.88 37.20 2.57
C ILE A 692 21.64 38.47 2.95
N LYS A 693 22.09 39.20 1.93
CA LYS A 693 22.77 40.50 2.08
C LYS A 693 21.78 41.66 2.12
N SER A 694 20.71 41.57 1.32
CA SER A 694 19.65 42.57 1.23
C SER A 694 18.42 41.96 0.58
N TYR A 695 17.23 42.44 0.93
CA TYR A 695 16.00 42.04 0.26
C TYR A 695 14.96 43.16 0.23
N SER A 696 14.02 43.07 -0.72
CA SER A 696 12.84 43.91 -0.79
C SER A 696 11.58 43.06 -0.83
N VAL A 697 10.51 43.55 -0.19
CA VAL A 697 9.18 42.94 -0.18
C VAL A 697 8.23 43.88 -0.91
N ASN A 698 7.55 43.40 -1.95
CA ASN A 698 6.66 44.19 -2.81
C ASN A 698 7.28 45.50 -3.32
N GLY A 699 8.60 45.48 -3.58
CA GLY A 699 9.38 46.64 -4.05
C GLY A 699 9.93 47.54 -2.95
N GLU A 700 9.56 47.34 -1.69
CA GLU A 700 10.05 48.11 -0.54
C GLU A 700 11.28 47.45 0.08
N GLN A 701 12.40 48.17 0.15
CA GLN A 701 13.64 47.68 0.74
C GLN A 701 13.48 47.45 2.25
N GLN A 702 13.95 46.30 2.73
CA GLN A 702 13.93 45.95 4.15
C GLN A 702 15.35 46.00 4.72
N ILE A 703 15.46 46.38 6.00
CA ILE A 703 16.74 46.46 6.70
C ILE A 703 17.08 45.08 7.27
N ASP A 704 18.30 44.63 6.98
CA ASP A 704 18.88 43.35 7.34
C ASP A 704 18.65 42.99 8.83
N SER A 705 17.82 41.96 9.09
CA SER A 705 17.78 41.29 10.37
C SER A 705 18.94 40.30 10.42
N LYS A 706 19.73 40.34 11.50
CA LYS A 706 20.87 39.42 11.74
C LYS A 706 20.49 37.93 11.69
N ASP A 707 19.20 37.63 11.68
CA ASP A 707 18.60 36.29 11.76
C ASP A 707 18.19 35.70 10.40
N GLY A 708 18.51 36.36 9.28
CA GLY A 708 18.18 35.91 7.92
C GLY A 708 16.84 36.44 7.39
N LEU A 709 16.42 35.96 6.21
CA LEU A 709 15.15 36.35 5.58
C LEU A 709 13.98 35.64 6.26
N GLU A 710 13.10 36.43 6.87
CA GLU A 710 11.80 36.00 7.39
C GLU A 710 10.75 37.04 7.00
N VAL A 711 9.79 36.66 6.16
CA VAL A 711 8.73 37.56 5.67
C VAL A 711 7.36 36.97 5.95
N HIS A 712 6.52 37.69 6.69
CA HIS A 712 5.14 37.31 6.91
C HIS A 712 4.27 37.65 5.69
N VAL A 713 3.43 36.71 5.28
CA VAL A 713 2.45 36.87 4.21
C VAL A 713 1.10 37.06 4.86
N SER A 714 0.51 38.24 4.65
CA SER A 714 -0.79 38.61 5.19
C SER A 714 -1.92 37.80 4.56
N ASP A 715 -3.03 37.72 5.30
CA ASP A 715 -4.21 36.99 4.91
C ASP A 715 -4.73 37.34 3.50
N GLY A 716 -4.92 36.32 2.65
CA GLY A 716 -5.46 36.48 1.29
C GLY A 716 -4.61 37.30 0.32
N SER A 717 -3.33 37.54 0.64
CA SER A 717 -2.43 38.39 -0.16
C SER A 717 -1.41 37.59 -0.97
N CYS A 718 -0.87 38.26 -2.00
CA CYS A 718 0.35 37.83 -2.69
C CYS A 718 1.53 38.70 -2.25
N THR A 719 2.69 38.08 -2.09
CA THR A 719 3.94 38.72 -1.70
C THR A 719 5.04 38.36 -2.69
N ASP A 720 5.66 39.38 -3.27
CA ASP A 720 6.85 39.25 -4.11
C ASP A 720 8.10 39.67 -3.33
N ILE A 721 9.12 38.81 -3.33
CA ILE A 721 10.37 39.03 -2.61
C ILE A 721 11.52 38.95 -3.58
N HIS A 722 12.36 39.98 -3.56
CA HIS A 722 13.63 40.00 -4.28
C HIS A 722 14.75 40.07 -3.25
N ALA A 723 15.57 39.02 -3.17
CA ALA A 723 16.70 38.95 -2.27
C ALA A 723 18.02 38.84 -3.04
N VAL A 724 19.10 39.33 -2.42
CA VAL A 724 20.48 39.18 -2.90
C VAL A 724 21.20 38.34 -1.86
N ARG A 725 21.68 37.15 -2.25
CA ARG A 725 22.48 36.30 -1.36
C ARG A 725 23.93 36.79 -1.28
N SER A 726 24.55 36.55 -0.12
CA SER A 726 25.92 36.94 0.23
C SER A 726 26.99 36.19 -0.55
#